data_AF-G0VKG6-F1
#
_entry.id   AF-G0VKG6-F1
#
_cell.length_a   1.000
_cell.length_b   1.000
_cell.length_c   1.000
_cell.angle_alpha   90.00
_cell.angle_beta   90.00
_cell.angle_gamma   90.00
#
_symmetry.space_group_name_H-M   'P 1'
#
loop_
_entity.id
_entity.type
_entity.pdbx_description
1 polymer ?
#
loop_
_entity_poly.entity_id
_entity_poly.type
_entity_poly.pdbx_seq_one_letter_code
_entity_poly.pdbx_strand_id
1 'polypeptide(L)'
;MSDYQEKLVPAKESRGSSLASFPSSLSMDFSEATIPLESFRTRSRLLLNRIFASLKKKQVYKFVAILLLVTCVTVLRNGRNEPSLFTAVNKNTVSKKKDLLNVDISKQLRFIPWSKLPLNEETTNQQFKKAGVTGFVSNLVAIRDTFKCEDCIYDNTIEYSDWSELLEDDLIALRRQMLKRNNALSKEVKDKKEDDWSEEKIIKEHWFRFGGAPIWLETEQCFLVFTRLGYTRGNKGHPHVSLIRAQAFDRDWKEIQNKRIPFSDVVMPSDLDKELQLLDRELGASSCDPLQGEPTMYEECIVEKTKNSLKSTQRREEILSRYFLTFPTIIDVPFVFHGDLNGPEDPHVILRKTESMEEPVLVFNMLDEVEKKRRIFSFMPFRKIDPLVKFTVPSLKLNEKEKNWTPFFHNDFHNSKLSRGTIHFIYSFKPLRILQCSLNDGICDVVFGKTERSSDDDKDGETYGSMRGGTQFYKLPSVLPGIEDKTMWLGFPKLHLFNSGCNTHYYRPMMALLVEEKGTYNLELEVPVLDFGLDVKSWNLKGYYCDHISILSPNSIAYWEVVNQDPVTKEYEDYLAVSMSEADTFSRVIVLKGVLNYILGIYRDKQINESFQLGDEASIASAKTLKCMDEFARQQSSKYDKSHPKP
;
A
#
# COMPACT_ATOMS: atom_id res chain seq x y z
N MET A 1 -11.73 -64.34 13.56
CA MET A 1 -10.89 -65.54 13.41
C MET A 1 -9.47 -65.04 13.22
N SER A 2 -8.51 -65.49 14.06
CA SER A 2 -7.16 -64.93 14.24
C SER A 2 -7.19 -63.42 14.58
N ASP A 3 -6.94 -62.96 15.82
CA ASP A 3 -5.85 -63.29 16.78
C ASP A 3 -4.47 -63.02 16.14
N TYR A 4 -3.60 -62.18 16.73
CA TYR A 4 -3.11 -62.35 18.10
C TYR A 4 -2.75 -61.07 18.89
N GLN A 5 -2.70 -61.26 20.22
CA GLN A 5 -2.10 -60.45 21.30
C GLN A 5 -0.54 -60.59 21.30
N GLU A 6 0.36 -59.82 21.96
CA GLU A 6 0.39 -58.66 22.91
C GLU A 6 1.90 -58.26 23.14
N LYS A 7 2.43 -57.43 24.07
CA LYS A 7 2.00 -56.58 25.23
C LYS A 7 3.06 -55.48 25.53
N LEU A 8 2.74 -54.56 26.47
CA LEU A 8 3.56 -53.79 27.47
C LEU A 8 5.09 -53.54 27.26
N VAL A 9 5.73 -52.36 27.47
CA VAL A 9 5.67 -51.30 28.54
C VAL A 9 6.29 -51.77 29.88
N PRO A 10 7.03 -50.98 30.74
CA PRO A 10 7.49 -49.55 30.70
C PRO A 10 9.01 -49.27 31.04
N ALA A 11 9.44 -47.98 30.95
CA ALA A 11 10.37 -47.18 31.82
C ALA A 11 11.79 -47.72 32.23
N LYS A 12 12.83 -46.94 32.62
CA LYS A 12 12.91 -45.70 33.42
C LYS A 12 14.37 -45.12 33.44
N GLU A 13 14.53 -43.82 33.78
CA GLU A 13 15.69 -43.10 34.39
C GLU A 13 17.18 -43.56 34.24
N SER A 14 18.10 -42.62 33.92
CA SER A 14 19.01 -41.99 34.92
C SER A 14 20.11 -41.06 34.29
N ARG A 15 21.08 -40.58 35.10
CA ARG A 15 21.85 -39.32 34.94
C ARG A 15 23.34 -39.49 34.54
N GLY A 16 23.92 -38.42 33.98
CA GLY A 16 25.33 -38.01 34.13
C GLY A 16 26.15 -37.92 32.82
N SER A 17 27.35 -37.32 32.73
CA SER A 17 28.02 -36.18 33.42
C SER A 17 29.53 -36.16 33.05
N SER A 18 30.20 -34.98 33.08
CA SER A 18 31.63 -34.71 32.71
C SER A 18 31.96 -34.74 31.19
N LEU A 19 32.87 -33.97 30.57
CA LEU A 19 34.04 -33.08 30.88
C LEU A 19 35.45 -33.65 30.57
N ALA A 20 36.36 -32.74 30.16
CA ALA A 20 37.80 -32.89 29.83
C ALA A 20 38.15 -33.44 28.41
N SER A 21 39.28 -33.09 27.73
CA SER A 21 40.22 -31.93 27.83
C SER A 21 41.35 -31.94 26.75
N PHE A 22 41.63 -30.79 26.08
CA PHE A 22 42.97 -30.28 25.63
C PHE A 22 43.91 -31.17 24.73
N PRO A 23 45.14 -30.74 24.27
CA PRO A 23 45.76 -29.40 24.05
C PRO A 23 46.50 -29.20 22.68
N SER A 24 47.13 -28.01 22.50
CA SER A 24 48.42 -27.74 21.79
C SER A 24 48.51 -27.71 20.24
N SER A 25 49.52 -27.10 19.58
CA SER A 25 50.26 -25.81 19.76
C SER A 25 51.33 -25.61 18.65
N LEU A 26 51.57 -24.39 18.14
CA LEU A 26 52.88 -23.96 17.57
C LEU A 26 52.94 -22.43 17.27
N SER A 27 54.14 -21.88 17.14
CA SER A 27 54.44 -20.44 16.97
C SER A 27 55.77 -20.20 16.24
N MET A 28 55.98 -19.00 15.66
CA MET A 28 57.29 -18.38 15.34
C MET A 28 57.12 -16.88 14.98
N ASP A 29 58.22 -16.10 14.95
CA ASP A 29 58.19 -14.66 15.28
C ASP A 29 59.02 -13.70 14.35
N PHE A 30 58.98 -12.39 14.63
CA PHE A 30 59.39 -11.20 13.84
C PHE A 30 60.85 -11.03 13.33
N SER A 31 61.01 -10.14 12.33
CA SER A 31 62.05 -9.06 12.32
C SER A 31 61.68 -7.87 11.41
N GLU A 32 62.32 -6.69 11.57
CA GLU A 32 61.96 -5.39 10.95
C GLU A 32 62.99 -4.83 9.95
N ALA A 33 62.61 -3.83 9.13
CA ALA A 33 63.53 -2.82 8.56
C ALA A 33 62.80 -1.49 8.19
N THR A 34 63.41 -0.32 8.46
CA THR A 34 62.85 1.02 8.12
C THR A 34 63.93 2.09 7.85
N ILE A 35 63.76 2.95 6.83
CA ILE A 35 64.41 4.29 6.68
C ILE A 35 63.52 5.25 5.81
N PRO A 36 63.74 6.59 5.70
CA PRO A 36 62.89 7.50 6.47
C PRO A 36 62.18 8.64 5.70
N LEU A 37 61.19 9.25 6.37
CA LEU A 37 60.28 10.29 5.84
C LEU A 37 60.81 11.75 5.93
N GLU A 38 62.11 11.99 5.73
CA GLU A 38 62.74 13.24 6.18
C GLU A 38 62.68 14.46 5.23
N SER A 39 62.57 14.25 3.91
CA SER A 39 62.63 15.36 2.94
C SER A 39 61.46 16.37 3.08
N PHE A 40 60.26 15.87 3.41
CA PHE A 40 59.04 16.69 3.51
C PHE A 40 58.88 17.36 4.90
N ARG A 41 59.33 16.68 5.97
CA ARG A 41 59.31 17.22 7.35
C ARG A 41 60.22 18.43 7.52
N THR A 42 61.32 18.50 6.78
CA THR A 42 62.33 19.57 6.93
C THR A 42 61.85 20.91 6.35
N ARG A 43 61.21 20.91 5.18
CA ARG A 43 60.62 22.14 4.59
C ARG A 43 59.44 22.68 5.41
N SER A 44 58.58 21.80 5.93
CA SER A 44 57.42 22.18 6.75
C SER A 44 57.84 22.69 8.14
N ARG A 45 58.82 22.07 8.80
CA ARG A 45 59.39 22.56 10.07
C ARG A 45 59.97 23.97 9.96
N LEU A 46 60.67 24.31 8.88
CA LEU A 46 61.26 25.65 8.69
C LEU A 46 60.20 26.77 8.61
N LEU A 47 59.06 26.51 7.97
CA LEU A 47 57.95 27.46 7.90
C LEU A 47 57.26 27.63 9.26
N LEU A 48 56.95 26.51 9.93
CA LEU A 48 56.34 26.51 11.27
C LEU A 48 57.24 27.18 12.31
N ASN A 49 58.54 26.90 12.32
CA ASN A 49 59.47 27.49 13.28
C ASN A 49 59.55 29.02 13.14
N ARG A 50 59.43 29.58 11.93
CA ARG A 50 59.35 31.06 11.74
C ARG A 50 58.07 31.66 12.33
N ILE A 51 56.95 30.95 12.26
CA ILE A 51 55.66 31.39 12.84
C ILE A 51 55.69 31.27 14.37
N PHE A 52 56.18 30.15 14.91
CA PHE A 52 56.23 29.93 16.36
C PHE A 52 57.30 30.78 17.06
N ALA A 53 58.35 31.22 16.38
CA ALA A 53 59.40 32.06 16.97
C ALA A 53 58.95 33.49 17.29
N SER A 54 57.94 34.05 16.61
CA SER A 54 57.42 35.40 16.88
C SER A 54 56.32 35.44 17.95
N LEU A 55 55.70 34.29 18.25
CA LEU A 55 54.57 34.17 19.16
C LEU A 55 55.02 33.81 20.59
N LYS A 56 54.93 34.77 21.52
CA LYS A 56 55.17 34.52 22.96
C LYS A 56 54.32 33.33 23.44
N LYS A 57 54.89 32.37 24.19
CA LYS A 57 54.22 31.10 24.60
C LYS A 57 52.74 31.24 25.01
N LYS A 58 52.38 32.25 25.81
CA LYS A 58 50.98 32.51 26.23
C LYS A 58 50.00 32.77 25.06
N GLN A 59 50.46 33.31 23.94
CA GLN A 59 49.65 33.47 22.72
C GLN A 59 49.58 32.18 21.90
N VAL A 60 50.64 31.35 21.86
CA VAL A 60 50.58 30.01 21.22
C VAL A 60 49.49 29.15 21.86
N TYR A 61 49.44 29.08 23.20
CA TYR A 61 48.37 28.35 23.89
C TYR A 61 46.98 28.94 23.62
N LYS A 62 46.84 30.27 23.52
CA LYS A 62 45.58 30.89 23.09
C LYS A 62 45.22 30.53 21.65
N PHE A 63 46.17 30.50 20.73
CA PHE A 63 45.91 30.18 19.31
C PHE A 63 45.53 28.70 19.13
N VAL A 64 46.20 27.78 19.84
CA VAL A 64 45.82 26.35 19.87
C VAL A 64 44.47 26.16 20.55
N ALA A 65 44.18 26.84 21.66
CA ALA A 65 42.87 26.79 22.31
C ALA A 65 41.75 27.35 21.43
N ILE A 66 41.99 28.47 20.72
CA ILE A 66 41.05 29.03 19.74
C ILE A 66 40.87 28.08 18.55
N LEU A 67 41.94 27.47 18.04
CA LEU A 67 41.84 26.50 16.94
C LEU A 67 41.03 25.26 17.35
N LEU A 68 41.27 24.73 18.56
CA LEU A 68 40.51 23.62 19.14
C LEU A 68 39.05 24.01 19.42
N LEU A 69 38.79 25.23 19.88
CA LEU A 69 37.43 25.71 20.12
C LEU A 69 36.70 25.97 18.79
N VAL A 70 37.41 26.42 17.74
CA VAL A 70 36.89 26.54 16.38
C VAL A 70 36.62 25.17 15.76
N THR A 71 37.49 24.16 15.93
CA THR A 71 37.19 22.79 15.45
C THR A 71 36.10 22.12 16.28
N CYS A 72 36.03 22.34 17.60
CA CYS A 72 34.85 21.92 18.38
C CYS A 72 33.58 22.61 17.87
N VAL A 73 33.61 23.92 17.61
CA VAL A 73 32.42 24.64 17.09
C VAL A 73 32.07 24.20 15.66
N THR A 74 33.02 23.95 14.77
CA THR A 74 32.70 23.44 13.42
C THR A 74 32.29 21.97 13.44
N VAL A 75 32.82 21.12 14.32
CA VAL A 75 32.31 19.76 14.53
C VAL A 75 30.92 19.77 15.19
N LEU A 76 30.62 20.70 16.10
CA LEU A 76 29.27 20.84 16.68
C LEU A 76 28.27 21.56 15.74
N ARG A 77 28.73 22.22 14.67
CA ARG A 77 27.90 22.98 13.73
C ARG A 77 27.74 22.33 12.35
N ASN A 78 28.74 21.58 11.90
CA ASN A 78 28.74 20.79 10.66
C ASN A 78 28.71 19.28 10.92
N GLY A 79 29.01 18.82 12.15
CA GLY A 79 28.48 17.58 12.72
C GLY A 79 27.06 17.78 13.28
N ARG A 80 26.33 18.78 12.76
CA ARG A 80 24.91 18.59 12.50
C ARG A 80 24.81 17.39 11.56
N ASN A 81 24.53 16.23 12.15
CA ASN A 81 24.19 15.01 11.41
C ASN A 81 23.22 15.35 10.29
N GLU A 82 23.34 14.66 9.16
CA GLU A 82 22.16 14.45 8.32
C GLU A 82 21.04 13.94 9.23
N PRO A 83 19.79 14.44 9.08
CA PRO A 83 18.65 13.79 9.70
C PRO A 83 18.44 12.46 8.97
N SER A 84 19.23 11.44 9.35
CA SER A 84 18.92 10.04 9.13
C SER A 84 17.45 9.83 9.47
N LEU A 85 16.72 9.16 8.59
CA LEU A 85 15.29 9.36 8.38
C LEU A 85 14.43 8.82 9.54
N PHE A 86 14.50 9.47 10.70
CA PHE A 86 13.74 9.13 11.90
C PHE A 86 12.26 9.40 11.66
N THR A 87 11.57 8.39 11.14
CA THR A 87 10.25 8.03 11.64
C THR A 87 10.35 7.92 13.16
N ALA A 88 9.98 8.98 13.85
CA ALA A 88 10.08 9.07 15.31
C ALA A 88 8.97 8.24 15.97
N VAL A 89 9.07 6.91 15.81
CA VAL A 89 8.17 5.93 16.44
C VAL A 89 8.08 6.25 17.92
N ASN A 90 6.88 6.58 18.38
CA ASN A 90 6.65 7.07 19.72
C ASN A 90 6.88 5.91 20.71
N LYS A 91 8.07 5.84 21.33
CA LYS A 91 8.47 4.75 22.24
C LYS A 91 7.65 4.71 23.55
N ASN A 92 6.77 5.68 23.77
CA ASN A 92 5.81 5.64 24.86
C ASN A 92 4.72 4.63 24.52
N THR A 93 4.43 3.71 25.43
CA THR A 93 3.25 2.86 25.38
C THR A 93 2.23 3.30 26.43
N VAL A 94 0.95 3.06 26.16
CA VAL A 94 -0.16 3.21 27.11
C VAL A 94 -0.72 1.86 27.52
N SER A 95 -1.29 1.76 28.73
CA SER A 95 -1.74 0.49 29.29
C SER A 95 -3.05 -0.03 28.68
N LYS A 96 -3.89 0.88 28.18
CA LYS A 96 -5.28 0.60 27.77
C LYS A 96 -5.68 1.38 26.52
N LYS A 97 -6.57 0.81 25.71
CA LYS A 97 -7.11 1.44 24.49
C LYS A 97 -7.66 2.86 24.75
N LYS A 98 -8.36 3.04 25.87
CA LYS A 98 -8.92 4.34 26.28
C LYS A 98 -7.89 5.40 26.69
N ASP A 99 -6.66 5.01 27.04
CA ASP A 99 -5.64 5.94 27.52
C ASP A 99 -5.20 6.89 26.39
N LEU A 100 -5.33 6.46 25.12
CA LEU A 100 -5.10 7.26 23.91
C LEU A 100 -5.97 8.52 23.81
N LEU A 101 -7.08 8.60 24.54
CA LEU A 101 -7.92 9.81 24.62
C LEU A 101 -7.28 10.93 25.47
N ASN A 102 -6.23 10.62 26.25
CA ASN A 102 -5.70 11.51 27.29
C ASN A 102 -4.21 11.86 27.10
N VAL A 103 -3.54 11.30 26.08
CA VAL A 103 -2.11 11.57 25.81
C VAL A 103 -1.91 12.92 25.15
N ASP A 104 -0.78 13.57 25.44
CA ASP A 104 -0.40 14.85 24.83
C ASP A 104 0.80 14.63 23.90
N ILE A 105 0.53 14.57 22.60
CA ILE A 105 1.55 14.48 21.54
C ILE A 105 1.78 15.83 20.86
N SER A 106 1.10 16.90 21.28
CA SER A 106 1.18 18.25 20.68
C SER A 106 2.61 18.78 20.52
N LYS A 107 3.53 18.40 21.42
CA LYS A 107 4.96 18.76 21.35
C LYS A 107 5.73 18.02 20.26
N GLN A 108 5.29 16.82 19.89
CA GLN A 108 5.88 15.98 18.83
C GLN A 108 5.40 16.47 17.46
N LEU A 109 4.09 16.76 17.35
CA LEU A 109 3.45 17.25 16.13
C LEU A 109 4.06 18.56 15.60
N ARG A 110 4.50 19.46 16.50
CA ARG A 110 5.23 20.72 16.16
C ARG A 110 6.50 20.54 15.32
N PHE A 111 7.05 19.34 15.23
CA PHE A 111 8.28 19.05 14.47
C PHE A 111 8.04 18.13 13.26
N ILE A 112 6.78 17.92 12.85
CA ILE A 112 6.46 17.17 11.63
C ILE A 112 7.04 17.90 10.40
N PRO A 113 7.78 17.19 9.51
CA PRO A 113 8.29 17.76 8.28
C PRO A 113 7.16 17.87 7.24
N TRP A 114 6.37 18.94 7.32
CA TRP A 114 5.26 19.25 6.39
C TRP A 114 5.61 19.05 4.91
N SER A 115 6.84 19.39 4.51
CA SER A 115 7.34 19.23 3.12
C SER A 115 7.47 17.77 2.65
N LYS A 116 7.22 16.79 3.52
CA LYS A 116 7.17 15.36 3.20
C LYS A 116 5.76 14.76 3.17
N LEU A 117 4.79 15.44 3.76
CA LEU A 117 3.43 14.94 3.89
C LEU A 117 2.75 14.86 2.51
N PRO A 118 1.73 14.02 2.35
CA PRO A 118 0.84 14.02 1.19
C PRO A 118 -0.06 15.25 1.08
N LEU A 119 -0.12 16.10 2.11
CA LEU A 119 -1.02 17.25 2.20
C LEU A 119 -0.51 18.44 1.38
N ASN A 120 -1.43 19.13 0.70
CA ASN A 120 -1.24 20.45 0.09
C ASN A 120 -2.03 21.52 0.88
N GLU A 121 -1.78 22.81 0.58
CA GLU A 121 -2.44 23.93 1.28
C GLU A 121 -3.96 23.92 1.09
N GLU A 122 -4.45 23.48 -0.08
CA GLU A 122 -5.88 23.33 -0.38
C GLU A 122 -6.55 22.31 0.55
N THR A 123 -5.97 21.11 0.69
CA THR A 123 -6.50 20.04 1.55
C THR A 123 -6.64 20.50 3.01
N THR A 124 -5.71 21.34 3.50
CA THR A 124 -5.73 21.86 4.86
C THR A 124 -6.68 23.04 5.06
N ASN A 125 -6.89 23.89 4.05
CA ASN A 125 -7.67 25.14 4.17
C ASN A 125 -9.10 25.07 3.59
N GLN A 126 -9.46 24.01 2.86
CA GLN A 126 -10.81 23.81 2.35
C GLN A 126 -11.86 23.67 3.46
N GLN A 127 -13.12 23.91 3.12
CA GLN A 127 -14.24 23.68 4.05
C GLN A 127 -14.62 22.20 4.07
N PHE A 128 -14.63 21.60 5.26
CA PHE A 128 -15.11 20.23 5.46
C PHE A 128 -16.59 20.23 5.85
N LYS A 129 -17.34 19.27 5.31
CA LYS A 129 -18.75 19.01 5.61
C LYS A 129 -18.84 17.98 6.74
N LYS A 130 -19.85 18.08 7.61
CA LYS A 130 -20.08 17.11 8.69
C LYS A 130 -21.01 15.99 8.25
N ALA A 131 -20.58 14.75 8.44
CA ALA A 131 -21.41 13.55 8.32
C ALA A 131 -21.73 13.01 9.72
N GLY A 132 -23.00 12.74 10.00
CA GLY A 132 -23.39 11.89 11.13
C GLY A 132 -23.18 10.42 10.75
N VAL A 133 -22.47 9.66 11.59
CA VAL A 133 -22.03 8.30 11.27
C VAL A 133 -22.39 7.35 12.41
N THR A 134 -23.24 6.37 12.08
CA THR A 134 -23.65 5.28 12.98
C THR A 134 -22.70 4.09 12.84
N GLY A 135 -21.97 3.80 13.91
CA GLY A 135 -21.15 2.61 14.06
C GLY A 135 -21.81 1.56 14.95
N PHE A 136 -21.40 0.31 14.79
CA PHE A 136 -21.80 -0.83 15.60
C PHE A 136 -20.57 -1.34 16.34
N VAL A 137 -20.60 -1.27 17.66
CA VAL A 137 -19.47 -1.60 18.55
C VAL A 137 -19.62 -3.00 19.10
N SER A 138 -18.58 -3.82 18.99
CA SER A 138 -18.53 -5.19 19.50
C SER A 138 -17.80 -5.26 20.86
N ASN A 139 -17.50 -6.46 21.36
CA ASN A 139 -16.70 -6.68 22.57
C ASN A 139 -17.21 -5.91 23.82
N LEU A 140 -18.54 -5.75 23.95
CA LEU A 140 -19.16 -5.01 25.04
C LEU A 140 -19.13 -5.79 26.37
N VAL A 141 -19.16 -5.06 27.48
CA VAL A 141 -19.25 -5.61 28.84
C VAL A 141 -20.67 -6.16 29.10
N ALA A 142 -20.85 -7.45 28.82
CA ALA A 142 -21.88 -8.35 29.34
C ALA A 142 -23.33 -7.81 29.54
N ILE A 143 -24.07 -7.61 28.45
CA ILE A 143 -25.55 -7.43 28.47
C ILE A 143 -26.22 -8.75 28.08
N ARG A 144 -26.02 -9.80 28.89
CA ARG A 144 -26.28 -11.21 28.49
C ARG A 144 -27.73 -11.47 28.06
N ASP A 145 -28.69 -11.14 28.92
CA ASP A 145 -30.10 -11.50 28.74
C ASP A 145 -30.97 -10.39 28.10
N THR A 146 -30.47 -9.15 28.04
CA THR A 146 -31.26 -7.97 27.62
C THR A 146 -30.68 -7.20 26.42
N PHE A 147 -29.66 -7.71 25.74
CA PHE A 147 -29.02 -7.04 24.60
C PHE A 147 -30.04 -6.55 23.56
N LYS A 148 -29.93 -5.27 23.18
CA LYS A 148 -30.66 -4.63 22.08
C LYS A 148 -29.70 -3.93 21.13
N CYS A 149 -30.21 -3.47 19.99
CA CYS A 149 -29.37 -2.78 19.00
C CYS A 149 -28.85 -1.43 19.50
N GLU A 150 -29.61 -0.72 20.35
CA GLU A 150 -29.20 0.55 20.96
C GLU A 150 -27.93 0.42 21.83
N ASP A 151 -27.70 -0.76 22.41
CA ASP A 151 -26.52 -1.03 23.22
C ASP A 151 -25.21 -0.97 22.40
N CYS A 152 -25.25 -1.48 21.16
CA CYS A 152 -24.10 -1.51 20.25
C CYS A 152 -24.00 -0.30 19.31
N ILE A 153 -25.09 0.43 19.08
CA ILE A 153 -25.11 1.64 18.23
C ILE A 153 -24.29 2.78 18.85
N TYR A 154 -23.35 3.33 18.09
CA TYR A 154 -22.53 4.49 18.41
C TYR A 154 -22.69 5.56 17.33
N ASP A 155 -23.43 6.62 17.64
CA ASP A 155 -23.64 7.77 16.76
C ASP A 155 -22.71 8.91 17.15
N ASN A 156 -21.85 9.34 16.21
CA ASN A 156 -20.98 10.51 16.35
C ASN A 156 -20.70 11.10 14.95
N THR A 157 -19.97 12.21 14.83
CA THR A 157 -19.68 12.86 13.53
C THR A 157 -18.24 12.68 13.08
N ILE A 158 -18.04 12.60 11.76
CA ILE A 158 -16.75 12.87 11.11
C ILE A 158 -16.91 14.01 10.09
N GLU A 159 -15.80 14.58 9.68
CA GLU A 159 -15.71 15.63 8.67
C GLU A 159 -15.22 15.04 7.33
N TYR A 160 -15.69 15.57 6.21
CA TYR A 160 -15.31 15.12 4.85
C TYR A 160 -15.14 16.30 3.89
N SER A 161 -14.17 16.19 2.99
CA SER A 161 -13.90 17.18 1.93
C SER A 161 -14.96 17.14 0.83
N ASP A 162 -14.89 18.09 -0.10
CA ASP A 162 -15.44 17.82 -1.43
C ASP A 162 -14.64 16.72 -2.15
N TRP A 163 -15.26 16.08 -3.14
CA TRP A 163 -14.64 15.00 -3.90
C TRP A 163 -13.61 15.56 -4.89
N SER A 164 -12.49 14.85 -5.06
CA SER A 164 -11.48 15.21 -6.07
C SER A 164 -12.05 15.21 -7.50
N GLU A 165 -11.30 15.83 -8.41
CA GLU A 165 -11.46 15.56 -9.84
C GLU A 165 -11.32 14.05 -10.14
N LEU A 166 -11.81 13.63 -11.31
CA LEU A 166 -11.71 12.25 -11.78
C LEU A 166 -10.24 11.90 -12.03
N LEU A 167 -9.77 10.76 -11.51
CA LEU A 167 -8.43 10.25 -11.82
C LEU A 167 -8.40 9.71 -13.26
N GLU A 168 -8.21 10.58 -14.25
CA GLU A 168 -8.23 10.25 -15.69
C GLU A 168 -7.00 9.46 -16.18
N ASP A 169 -6.98 9.10 -17.47
CA ASP A 169 -5.89 8.38 -18.15
C ASP A 169 -6.09 8.48 -19.67
N ASP A 170 -5.04 8.82 -20.44
CA ASP A 170 -5.10 8.85 -21.91
C ASP A 170 -5.01 7.42 -22.48
N LEU A 171 -6.17 6.76 -22.51
CA LEU A 171 -6.33 5.43 -23.08
C LEU A 171 -6.05 5.39 -24.60
N ILE A 172 -6.16 6.52 -25.30
CA ILE A 172 -5.84 6.60 -26.74
C ILE A 172 -4.32 6.57 -26.92
N ALA A 173 -3.55 7.40 -26.21
CA ALA A 173 -2.10 7.34 -26.21
C ALA A 173 -1.58 5.99 -25.70
N LEU A 174 -2.21 5.41 -24.67
CA LEU A 174 -1.89 4.08 -24.16
C LEU A 174 -2.09 2.99 -25.22
N ARG A 175 -3.26 2.92 -25.87
CA ARG A 175 -3.54 1.94 -26.95
C ARG A 175 -2.54 2.12 -28.11
N ARG A 176 -2.29 3.36 -28.54
CA ARG A 176 -1.26 3.68 -29.54
C ARG A 176 0.14 3.23 -29.11
N GLN A 177 0.51 3.36 -27.83
CA GLN A 177 1.80 2.89 -27.30
C GLN A 177 1.87 1.36 -27.27
N MET A 178 0.81 0.67 -26.87
CA MET A 178 0.75 -0.79 -26.81
C MET A 178 0.83 -1.42 -28.20
N LEU A 179 0.08 -0.92 -29.18
CA LEU A 179 0.10 -1.42 -30.56
C LEU A 179 1.48 -1.25 -31.21
N LYS A 180 2.21 -0.17 -30.90
CA LYS A 180 3.60 0.04 -31.36
C LYS A 180 4.59 -1.01 -30.86
N ARG A 181 4.29 -1.78 -29.80
CA ARG A 181 5.19 -2.83 -29.27
C ARG A 181 5.23 -4.10 -30.14
N ASN A 182 4.23 -4.35 -30.99
CA ASN A 182 4.12 -5.51 -31.90
C ASN A 182 4.44 -6.89 -31.24
N ASN A 183 4.12 -7.04 -29.96
CA ASN A 183 4.32 -8.24 -29.16
C ASN A 183 3.02 -9.07 -29.05
N ALA A 184 3.01 -10.17 -28.30
CA ALA A 184 1.81 -11.00 -28.11
C ALA A 184 0.62 -10.18 -27.58
N LEU A 185 0.79 -9.46 -26.46
CA LEU A 185 -0.27 -8.64 -25.85
C LEU A 185 -0.89 -7.64 -26.84
N SER A 186 -0.07 -7.01 -27.70
CA SER A 186 -0.54 -6.04 -28.70
C SER A 186 -1.49 -6.62 -29.77
N LYS A 187 -1.50 -7.95 -29.94
CA LYS A 187 -2.40 -8.66 -30.87
C LYS A 187 -3.73 -9.03 -30.20
N GLU A 188 -3.70 -9.35 -28.91
CA GLU A 188 -4.88 -9.67 -28.11
C GLU A 188 -5.73 -8.42 -27.80
N VAL A 189 -5.10 -7.24 -27.61
CA VAL A 189 -5.81 -5.96 -27.38
C VAL A 189 -6.27 -5.24 -28.66
N LYS A 190 -6.59 -6.02 -29.71
CA LYS A 190 -7.25 -5.55 -30.95
C LYS A 190 -8.29 -6.56 -31.41
N ASP A 191 -9.40 -6.10 -31.98
CA ASP A 191 -10.38 -6.92 -32.69
C ASP A 191 -10.53 -6.45 -34.15
N LYS A 192 -10.91 -7.35 -35.07
CA LYS A 192 -11.14 -7.01 -36.48
C LYS A 192 -12.32 -6.06 -36.68
N LYS A 193 -13.28 -6.05 -35.75
CA LYS A 193 -14.39 -5.08 -35.75
C LYS A 193 -13.93 -3.64 -35.58
N GLU A 194 -12.71 -3.41 -35.07
CA GLU A 194 -12.14 -2.08 -34.84
C GLU A 194 -11.57 -1.45 -36.12
N ASP A 195 -11.37 -2.20 -37.20
CA ASP A 195 -10.64 -1.72 -38.39
C ASP A 195 -11.32 -0.51 -39.08
N ASP A 196 -12.66 -0.40 -38.97
CA ASP A 196 -13.46 0.73 -39.49
C ASP A 196 -13.92 1.71 -38.37
N TRP A 197 -13.34 1.65 -37.16
CA TRP A 197 -13.79 2.46 -36.01
C TRP A 197 -12.81 3.59 -35.66
N SER A 198 -13.33 4.72 -35.20
CA SER A 198 -12.51 5.78 -34.61
C SER A 198 -11.95 5.34 -33.24
N GLU A 199 -10.82 5.90 -32.82
CA GLU A 199 -10.18 5.47 -31.57
C GLU A 199 -11.04 5.80 -30.34
N GLU A 200 -11.80 6.88 -30.36
CA GLU A 200 -12.73 7.26 -29.29
C GLU A 200 -13.84 6.20 -29.13
N LYS A 201 -14.36 5.67 -30.25
CA LYS A 201 -15.33 4.58 -30.25
C LYS A 201 -14.70 3.28 -29.73
N ILE A 202 -13.47 2.96 -30.14
CA ILE A 202 -12.76 1.76 -29.67
C ILE A 202 -12.52 1.83 -28.16
N ILE A 203 -12.04 2.96 -27.64
CA ILE A 203 -11.87 3.16 -26.20
C ILE A 203 -13.22 3.02 -25.48
N LYS A 204 -14.26 3.72 -25.94
CA LYS A 204 -15.58 3.72 -25.31
C LYS A 204 -16.26 2.34 -25.22
N GLU A 205 -16.16 1.52 -26.28
CA GLU A 205 -16.90 0.27 -26.39
C GLU A 205 -16.09 -0.97 -25.94
N HIS A 206 -14.75 -0.93 -26.01
CA HIS A 206 -13.89 -2.08 -25.69
C HIS A 206 -13.01 -1.90 -24.43
N TRP A 207 -12.66 -0.67 -24.01
CA TRP A 207 -11.73 -0.43 -22.90
C TRP A 207 -12.43 0.09 -21.64
N PHE A 208 -12.22 -0.60 -20.52
CA PHE A 208 -12.88 -0.29 -19.24
C PHE A 208 -11.84 -0.12 -18.14
N ARG A 209 -11.75 1.09 -17.57
CA ARG A 209 -11.06 1.35 -16.30
C ARG A 209 -12.00 1.01 -15.15
N PHE A 210 -11.42 0.51 -14.06
CA PHE A 210 -12.11 0.13 -12.82
C PHE A 210 -11.62 1.04 -11.67
N GLY A 211 -11.79 0.60 -10.42
CA GLY A 211 -11.27 1.30 -9.24
C GLY A 211 -9.75 1.49 -9.30
N GLY A 212 -9.31 2.73 -9.06
CA GLY A 212 -7.91 3.11 -8.87
C GLY A 212 -7.52 3.12 -7.40
N ALA A 213 -6.37 2.51 -7.10
CA ALA A 213 -5.85 2.31 -5.76
C ALA A 213 -4.55 3.13 -5.55
N PRO A 214 -4.63 4.35 -4.97
CA PRO A 214 -3.49 5.18 -4.59
C PRO A 214 -2.75 4.68 -3.35
N ILE A 215 -1.46 5.02 -3.28
CA ILE A 215 -0.65 5.12 -2.05
C ILE A 215 0.29 6.31 -2.16
N TRP A 216 0.56 7.01 -1.05
CA TRP A 216 1.64 8.02 -0.97
C TRP A 216 3.01 7.36 -0.86
N LEU A 217 4.00 7.85 -1.63
CA LEU A 217 5.42 7.53 -1.43
C LEU A 217 6.14 8.78 -0.89
N GLU A 218 6.61 8.71 0.35
CA GLU A 218 7.39 9.74 1.03
C GLU A 218 8.77 9.92 0.38
N THR A 219 9.42 8.85 -0.10
CA THR A 219 10.73 8.95 -0.75
C THR A 219 10.66 9.63 -2.12
N GLU A 220 9.52 9.53 -2.80
CA GLU A 220 9.32 10.00 -4.17
C GLU A 220 8.44 11.26 -4.29
N GLN A 221 7.81 11.66 -3.17
CA GLN A 221 6.90 12.81 -3.02
C GLN A 221 5.78 12.85 -4.06
N CYS A 222 5.19 11.68 -4.32
CA CYS A 222 4.08 11.50 -5.25
C CYS A 222 3.16 10.35 -4.81
N PHE A 223 1.90 10.39 -5.23
CA PHE A 223 1.03 9.22 -5.21
C PHE A 223 1.37 8.28 -6.36
N LEU A 224 1.33 6.96 -6.11
CA LEU A 224 1.21 5.95 -7.17
C LEU A 224 -0.18 5.35 -7.15
N VAL A 225 -0.87 5.38 -8.29
CA VAL A 225 -2.22 4.83 -8.47
C VAL A 225 -2.14 3.60 -9.35
N PHE A 226 -2.64 2.48 -8.83
CA PHE A 226 -2.75 1.22 -9.56
C PHE A 226 -4.21 0.95 -9.91
N THR A 227 -4.52 0.80 -11.20
CA THR A 227 -5.89 0.71 -11.71
C THR A 227 -6.03 -0.51 -12.60
N ARG A 228 -7.08 -1.31 -12.41
CA ARG A 228 -7.42 -2.38 -13.37
C ARG A 228 -7.93 -1.76 -14.67
N LEU A 229 -7.35 -2.21 -15.78
CA LEU A 229 -7.75 -1.87 -17.14
C LEU A 229 -8.15 -3.15 -17.87
N GLY A 230 -9.44 -3.30 -18.18
CA GLY A 230 -9.98 -4.43 -18.93
C GLY A 230 -10.17 -4.07 -20.41
N TYR A 231 -9.58 -4.86 -21.30
CA TYR A 231 -9.94 -4.90 -22.71
C TYR A 231 -10.98 -6.00 -22.95
N THR A 232 -12.05 -5.69 -23.67
CA THR A 232 -13.22 -6.58 -23.87
C THR A 232 -13.62 -6.59 -25.35
N ARG A 233 -14.38 -7.61 -25.78
CA ARG A 233 -15.05 -7.64 -27.08
C ARG A 233 -16.51 -7.20 -27.01
N GLY A 234 -16.79 -6.18 -26.17
CA GLY A 234 -18.12 -5.56 -25.99
C GLY A 234 -18.87 -5.96 -24.71
N ASN A 235 -18.17 -6.39 -23.65
CA ASN A 235 -18.79 -6.69 -22.35
C ASN A 235 -17.84 -6.40 -21.18
N LYS A 236 -18.11 -5.32 -20.43
CA LYS A 236 -17.37 -4.93 -19.21
C LYS A 236 -17.22 -6.07 -18.19
N GLY A 237 -18.25 -6.92 -18.05
CA GLY A 237 -18.26 -8.05 -17.11
C GLY A 237 -17.55 -9.31 -17.61
N HIS A 238 -17.02 -9.30 -18.84
CA HIS A 238 -16.29 -10.42 -19.44
C HIS A 238 -15.11 -9.92 -20.28
N PRO A 239 -14.06 -9.36 -19.65
CA PRO A 239 -12.88 -8.90 -20.36
C PRO A 239 -12.11 -10.06 -20.99
N HIS A 240 -11.59 -9.82 -22.19
CA HIS A 240 -10.68 -10.72 -22.85
C HIS A 240 -9.32 -10.73 -22.14
N VAL A 241 -8.80 -9.54 -21.81
CA VAL A 241 -7.55 -9.35 -21.06
C VAL A 241 -7.75 -8.26 -20.00
N SER A 242 -7.33 -8.51 -18.76
CA SER A 242 -7.19 -7.51 -17.72
C SER A 242 -5.71 -7.20 -17.47
N LEU A 243 -5.39 -5.93 -17.25
CA LEU A 243 -4.04 -5.41 -17.02
C LEU A 243 -4.04 -4.48 -15.80
N ILE A 244 -2.87 -4.29 -15.17
CA ILE A 244 -2.68 -3.24 -14.16
C ILE A 244 -2.02 -2.04 -14.83
N ARG A 245 -2.77 -0.94 -14.92
CA ARG A 245 -2.27 0.40 -15.24
C ARG A 245 -1.64 1.00 -13.98
N ALA A 246 -0.49 1.64 -14.12
CA ALA A 246 0.20 2.33 -13.04
C ALA A 246 0.50 3.78 -13.45
N GLN A 247 -0.03 4.73 -12.69
CA GLN A 247 0.06 6.17 -12.91
C GLN A 247 0.70 6.83 -11.69
N ALA A 248 1.35 7.98 -11.88
CA ALA A 248 1.97 8.75 -10.80
C ALA A 248 1.32 10.14 -10.73
N PHE A 249 1.00 10.64 -9.54
CA PHE A 249 0.32 11.92 -9.35
C PHE A 249 1.02 12.77 -8.28
N ASP A 250 0.98 14.09 -8.40
CA ASP A 250 1.42 15.01 -7.35
C ASP A 250 0.36 15.17 -6.24
N ARG A 251 0.61 16.06 -5.26
CA ARG A 251 -0.31 16.28 -4.13
C ARG A 251 -1.65 16.89 -4.56
N ASP A 252 -1.71 17.47 -5.75
CA ASP A 252 -2.88 18.16 -6.30
C ASP A 252 -3.67 17.22 -7.23
N TRP A 253 -3.39 15.91 -7.17
CA TRP A 253 -3.97 14.83 -7.99
C TRP A 253 -3.77 15.00 -9.50
N LYS A 254 -2.70 15.68 -9.91
CA LYS A 254 -2.33 15.87 -11.32
C LYS A 254 -1.25 14.88 -11.77
N GLU A 255 -1.42 14.30 -12.96
CA GLU A 255 -0.56 13.19 -13.42
C GLU A 255 0.86 13.65 -13.80
N ILE A 256 1.87 13.01 -13.20
CA ILE A 256 3.30 13.26 -13.43
C ILE A 256 3.81 12.39 -14.57
N GLN A 257 3.80 12.93 -15.79
CA GLN A 257 4.33 12.26 -16.97
C GLN A 257 5.86 12.05 -16.89
N ASN A 258 6.32 10.86 -17.28
CA ASN A 258 7.72 10.44 -17.30
C ASN A 258 8.42 10.42 -15.92
N LYS A 259 7.69 10.36 -14.80
CA LYS A 259 8.26 10.09 -13.46
C LYS A 259 9.02 8.74 -13.52
N ARG A 260 10.29 8.74 -13.13
CA ARG A 260 11.12 7.52 -13.06
C ARG A 260 11.43 7.18 -11.61
N ILE A 261 11.25 5.92 -11.25
CA ILE A 261 11.59 5.37 -9.92
C ILE A 261 12.53 4.17 -10.14
N PRO A 262 13.70 4.09 -9.47
CA PRO A 262 14.66 3.02 -9.69
C PRO A 262 14.17 1.66 -9.19
N PHE A 263 14.62 0.56 -9.80
CA PHE A 263 14.41 -0.79 -9.26
C PHE A 263 15.31 -1.01 -8.05
N SER A 264 14.72 -1.49 -6.95
CA SER A 264 15.37 -1.69 -5.64
C SER A 264 16.43 -2.80 -5.61
N ASP A 265 16.42 -3.69 -6.59
CA ASP A 265 17.30 -4.85 -6.73
C ASP A 265 18.27 -4.74 -7.92
N VAL A 266 18.32 -3.59 -8.60
CA VAL A 266 19.24 -3.34 -9.73
C VAL A 266 20.28 -2.30 -9.34
N VAL A 267 21.56 -2.66 -9.44
CA VAL A 267 22.68 -1.72 -9.25
C VAL A 267 22.78 -0.81 -10.48
N MET A 268 22.66 0.50 -10.29
CA MET A 268 22.84 1.48 -11.37
C MET A 268 24.34 1.74 -11.65
N PRO A 269 24.78 1.78 -12.92
CA PRO A 269 26.14 2.18 -13.28
C PRO A 269 26.43 3.63 -12.90
N SER A 270 27.61 3.88 -12.33
CA SER A 270 28.07 5.21 -11.89
C SER A 270 28.31 6.22 -13.03
N ASP A 271 28.26 5.74 -14.26
CA ASP A 271 28.57 6.41 -15.51
C ASP A 271 27.41 6.37 -16.52
N LEU A 272 26.23 5.86 -16.13
CA LEU A 272 25.03 5.80 -16.96
C LEU A 272 24.71 7.14 -17.63
N ASP A 273 24.76 8.26 -16.90
CA ASP A 273 24.54 9.60 -17.47
C ASP A 273 25.55 9.99 -18.56
N LYS A 274 26.78 9.48 -18.48
CA LYS A 274 27.82 9.71 -19.49
C LYS A 274 27.60 8.84 -20.72
N GLU A 275 27.24 7.56 -20.53
CA GLU A 275 26.88 6.67 -21.65
C GLU A 275 25.66 7.21 -22.41
N LEU A 276 24.64 7.69 -21.71
CA LEU A 276 23.46 8.30 -22.33
C LEU A 276 23.81 9.60 -23.08
N GLN A 277 24.68 10.46 -22.52
CA GLN A 277 25.17 11.65 -23.22
C GLN A 277 26.05 11.33 -24.44
N LEU A 278 26.77 10.21 -24.43
CA LEU A 278 27.54 9.75 -25.59
C LEU A 278 26.61 9.23 -26.68
N LEU A 279 25.58 8.45 -26.32
CA LEU A 279 24.53 7.96 -27.23
C LEU A 279 23.77 9.12 -27.90
N ASP A 280 23.38 10.13 -27.11
CA ASP A 280 22.71 11.34 -27.61
C ASP A 280 23.57 12.07 -28.66
N ARG A 281 24.88 12.13 -28.45
CA ARG A 281 25.85 12.78 -29.36
C ARG A 281 26.11 11.95 -30.61
N GLU A 282 26.37 10.65 -30.46
CA GLU A 282 26.62 9.72 -31.57
C GLU A 282 25.47 9.72 -32.58
N LEU A 283 24.23 9.72 -32.08
CA LEU A 283 23.03 9.68 -32.91
C LEU A 283 22.50 11.07 -33.33
N GLY A 284 23.09 12.14 -32.80
CA GLY A 284 22.78 13.55 -33.14
C GLY A 284 23.82 14.27 -33.99
N ALA A 285 24.91 13.59 -34.39
CA ALA A 285 26.16 14.21 -34.86
C ALA A 285 26.13 14.93 -36.23
N SER A 286 25.04 14.86 -37.01
CA SER A 286 24.95 15.48 -38.34
C SER A 286 24.05 16.72 -38.36
N SER A 287 24.47 17.78 -39.08
CA SER A 287 23.58 18.87 -39.48
C SER A 287 23.26 18.79 -40.97
N CYS A 288 22.04 19.20 -41.32
CA CYS A 288 21.57 19.32 -42.70
C CYS A 288 21.84 20.71 -43.30
N ASP A 289 22.38 21.67 -42.52
CA ASP A 289 22.68 23.03 -42.99
C ASP A 289 23.51 23.10 -44.29
N PRO A 290 24.53 22.23 -44.51
CA PRO A 290 25.29 22.22 -45.76
C PRO A 290 24.46 21.87 -47.01
N LEU A 291 23.26 21.29 -46.84
CA LEU A 291 22.38 20.84 -47.92
C LEU A 291 21.26 21.85 -48.23
N GLN A 292 21.18 23.00 -47.55
CA GLN A 292 20.10 24.00 -47.75
C GLN A 292 19.99 24.52 -49.21
N GLY A 293 21.04 24.37 -50.03
CA GLY A 293 21.02 24.70 -51.47
C GLY A 293 20.38 23.63 -52.37
N GLU A 294 20.12 22.42 -51.87
CA GLU A 294 19.59 21.28 -52.62
C GLU A 294 18.33 20.72 -51.93
N PRO A 295 17.12 21.23 -52.25
CA PRO A 295 15.90 20.97 -51.47
C PRO A 295 15.60 19.49 -51.21
N THR A 296 15.75 18.62 -52.22
CA THR A 296 15.49 17.18 -52.07
C THR A 296 16.47 16.51 -51.12
N MET A 297 17.77 16.81 -51.23
CA MET A 297 18.80 16.28 -50.32
C MET A 297 18.62 16.81 -48.89
N TYR A 298 18.17 18.06 -48.74
CA TYR A 298 17.83 18.64 -47.45
C TYR A 298 16.61 17.94 -46.80
N GLU A 299 15.54 17.72 -47.56
CA GLU A 299 14.35 17.00 -47.08
C GLU A 299 14.68 15.55 -46.69
N GLU A 300 15.46 14.82 -47.51
CA GLU A 300 15.94 13.47 -47.18
C GLU A 300 16.80 13.45 -45.91
N CYS A 301 17.72 14.42 -45.74
CA CYS A 301 18.51 14.58 -44.53
C CYS A 301 17.65 14.86 -43.28
N ILE A 302 16.62 15.70 -43.39
CA ILE A 302 15.70 15.99 -42.28
C ILE A 302 14.84 14.76 -41.93
N VAL A 303 14.38 13.99 -42.91
CA VAL A 303 13.66 12.73 -42.68
C VAL A 303 14.56 11.68 -42.02
N GLU A 304 15.80 11.51 -42.49
CA GLU A 304 16.76 10.59 -41.88
C GLU A 304 17.13 11.03 -40.44
N LYS A 305 17.41 12.32 -40.22
CA LYS A 305 17.70 12.87 -38.90
C LYS A 305 16.54 12.67 -37.93
N THR A 306 15.30 12.83 -38.39
CA THR A 306 14.09 12.55 -37.60
C THR A 306 13.96 11.06 -37.27
N LYS A 307 14.21 10.18 -38.23
CA LYS A 307 14.20 8.71 -38.07
C LYS A 307 15.29 8.22 -37.11
N ASN A 308 16.47 8.82 -37.15
CA ASN A 308 17.59 8.48 -36.27
C ASN A 308 17.41 9.06 -34.86
N SER A 309 16.81 10.25 -34.72
CA SER A 309 16.36 10.78 -33.42
C SER A 309 15.29 9.91 -32.75
N LEU A 310 14.32 9.40 -33.52
CA LEU A 310 13.31 8.47 -33.00
C LEU A 310 13.94 7.15 -32.51
N LYS A 311 14.86 6.56 -33.30
CA LYS A 311 15.63 5.36 -32.88
C LYS A 311 16.48 5.62 -31.63
N SER A 312 17.13 6.80 -31.55
CA SER A 312 17.91 7.21 -30.38
C SER A 312 17.03 7.24 -29.13
N THR A 313 15.86 7.87 -29.23
CA THR A 313 14.86 7.95 -28.15
C THR A 313 14.39 6.55 -27.73
N GLN A 314 14.08 5.67 -28.68
CA GLN A 314 13.71 4.28 -28.40
C GLN A 314 14.82 3.52 -27.66
N ARG A 315 16.07 3.59 -28.15
CA ARG A 315 17.22 2.92 -27.53
C ARG A 315 17.58 3.51 -26.16
N ARG A 316 17.37 4.81 -25.96
CA ARG A 316 17.51 5.49 -24.65
C ARG A 316 16.52 4.92 -23.63
N GLU A 317 15.25 4.83 -23.99
CA GLU A 317 14.22 4.26 -23.12
C GLU A 317 14.40 2.75 -22.90
N GLU A 318 14.88 1.99 -23.89
CA GLU A 318 15.28 0.58 -23.72
C GLU A 318 16.39 0.40 -22.67
N ILE A 319 17.40 1.29 -22.65
CA ILE A 319 18.44 1.28 -21.62
C ILE A 319 17.86 1.66 -20.26
N LEU A 320 17.10 2.77 -20.18
CA LEU A 320 16.50 3.25 -18.94
C LEU A 320 15.52 2.24 -18.32
N SER A 321 14.78 1.48 -19.13
CA SER A 321 13.82 0.45 -18.67
C SER A 321 14.46 -0.71 -17.88
N ARG A 322 15.79 -0.84 -17.92
CA ARG A 322 16.57 -1.80 -17.12
C ARG A 322 16.72 -1.34 -15.68
N TYR A 323 16.83 -0.03 -15.47
CA TYR A 323 17.16 0.61 -14.19
C TYR A 323 15.97 1.31 -13.53
N PHE A 324 14.99 1.78 -14.31
CA PHE A 324 13.84 2.54 -13.83
C PHE A 324 12.50 1.96 -14.29
N LEU A 325 11.52 1.96 -13.39
CA LEU A 325 10.11 1.95 -13.75
C LEU A 325 9.72 3.38 -14.12
N THR A 326 9.28 3.59 -15.37
CA THR A 326 8.84 4.90 -15.87
C THR A 326 7.32 4.95 -15.89
N PHE A 327 6.74 5.99 -15.30
CA PHE A 327 5.31 6.21 -15.19
C PHE A 327 4.85 7.27 -16.21
N PRO A 328 3.61 7.19 -16.72
CA PRO A 328 2.62 6.14 -16.43
C PRO A 328 2.79 4.93 -17.38
N THR A 329 2.74 3.70 -16.85
CA THR A 329 2.94 2.45 -17.62
C THR A 329 1.83 1.41 -17.39
N ILE A 330 1.91 0.28 -18.09
CA ILE A 330 1.32 -1.00 -17.67
C ILE A 330 2.37 -1.74 -16.84
N ILE A 331 1.94 -2.43 -15.78
CA ILE A 331 2.79 -3.36 -15.01
C ILE A 331 2.88 -4.70 -15.73
N ASP A 332 4.11 -5.17 -15.93
CA ASP A 332 4.43 -6.38 -16.70
C ASP A 332 4.24 -7.65 -15.85
N VAL A 333 2.99 -7.95 -15.51
CA VAL A 333 2.60 -9.21 -14.86
C VAL A 333 2.60 -10.33 -15.92
N PRO A 334 3.37 -11.41 -15.76
CA PRO A 334 3.36 -12.52 -16.72
C PRO A 334 2.12 -13.40 -16.55
N PHE A 335 1.43 -13.69 -17.66
CA PHE A 335 0.33 -14.63 -17.77
C PHE A 335 0.23 -15.20 -19.20
N VAL A 336 -0.62 -16.21 -19.40
CA VAL A 336 -0.85 -16.85 -20.71
C VAL A 336 -2.22 -16.43 -21.26
N PHE A 337 -2.37 -16.42 -22.58
CA PHE A 337 -3.62 -16.07 -23.27
C PHE A 337 -4.41 -17.34 -23.65
N HIS A 338 -5.54 -17.57 -22.96
CA HIS A 338 -6.39 -18.75 -23.11
C HIS A 338 -7.88 -18.37 -23.08
N GLY A 339 -8.41 -17.94 -24.24
CA GLY A 339 -9.81 -17.49 -24.34
C GLY A 339 -9.97 -16.09 -23.76
N ASP A 340 -10.91 -15.92 -22.83
CA ASP A 340 -11.19 -14.65 -22.13
C ASP A 340 -10.94 -14.79 -20.61
N LEU A 341 -11.01 -13.69 -19.86
CA LEU A 341 -10.70 -13.57 -18.42
C LEU A 341 -9.20 -13.73 -18.05
N ASN A 342 -8.32 -13.44 -19.02
CA ASN A 342 -6.86 -13.51 -18.84
C ASN A 342 -6.32 -12.34 -18.00
N GLY A 343 -5.21 -12.57 -17.31
CA GLY A 343 -4.43 -11.54 -16.63
C GLY A 343 -4.94 -11.10 -15.24
N PRO A 344 -4.23 -10.16 -14.60
CA PRO A 344 -4.51 -9.71 -13.23
C PRO A 344 -5.83 -8.94 -13.12
N GLU A 345 -6.63 -9.32 -12.11
CA GLU A 345 -7.92 -8.70 -11.78
C GLU A 345 -7.94 -8.19 -10.33
N ASP A 346 -8.65 -7.08 -10.13
CA ASP A 346 -8.96 -6.46 -8.83
C ASP A 346 -7.71 -6.17 -7.96
N PRO A 347 -6.82 -5.26 -8.43
CA PRO A 347 -5.59 -4.92 -7.74
C PRO A 347 -5.85 -4.03 -6.52
N HIS A 348 -5.56 -4.58 -5.34
CA HIS A 348 -5.31 -3.83 -4.12
C HIS A 348 -3.82 -3.46 -4.05
N VAL A 349 -3.47 -2.44 -3.27
CA VAL A 349 -2.08 -2.08 -2.97
C VAL A 349 -1.92 -1.84 -1.47
N ILE A 350 -0.75 -2.23 -0.95
CA ILE A 350 -0.31 -1.85 0.40
C ILE A 350 1.16 -1.44 0.34
N LEU A 351 1.54 -0.41 1.11
CA LEU A 351 2.91 0.07 1.16
C LEU A 351 3.70 -0.64 2.27
N ARG A 352 4.77 -1.36 1.89
CA ARG A 352 5.77 -1.88 2.83
C ARG A 352 6.86 -0.83 3.02
N LYS A 353 6.93 -0.21 4.20
CA LYS A 353 8.08 0.64 4.59
C LYS A 353 9.14 -0.21 5.29
N THR A 354 10.42 0.04 5.02
CA THR A 354 11.58 -0.48 5.79
C THR A 354 12.49 0.68 6.18
N GLU A 355 13.59 0.42 6.89
CA GLU A 355 14.59 1.45 7.22
C GLU A 355 15.26 2.09 5.99
N SER A 356 15.22 1.44 4.83
CA SER A 356 15.98 1.84 3.62
C SER A 356 15.14 2.05 2.37
N MET A 357 13.86 1.69 2.36
CA MET A 357 13.02 1.75 1.16
C MET A 357 11.52 1.76 1.47
N GLU A 358 10.76 2.35 0.56
CA GLU A 358 9.31 2.26 0.47
C GLU A 358 8.94 1.42 -0.74
N GLU A 359 8.09 0.41 -0.57
CA GLU A 359 7.81 -0.57 -1.62
C GLU A 359 6.31 -0.90 -1.73
N PRO A 360 5.64 -0.58 -2.84
CA PRO A 360 4.30 -1.10 -3.12
C PRO A 360 4.33 -2.63 -3.22
N VAL A 361 3.43 -3.27 -2.49
CA VAL A 361 3.02 -4.65 -2.72
C VAL A 361 1.62 -4.60 -3.33
N LEU A 362 1.53 -4.91 -4.62
CA LEU A 362 0.25 -5.11 -5.31
C LEU A 362 -0.28 -6.49 -4.93
N VAL A 363 -1.59 -6.63 -4.77
CA VAL A 363 -2.27 -7.91 -4.53
C VAL A 363 -3.48 -8.00 -5.45
N PHE A 364 -3.57 -9.07 -6.23
CA PHE A 364 -4.63 -9.26 -7.24
C PHE A 364 -5.01 -10.72 -7.41
N ASN A 365 -6.16 -10.99 -8.03
CA ASN A 365 -6.57 -12.35 -8.40
C ASN A 365 -6.31 -12.62 -9.89
N MET A 366 -5.76 -13.79 -10.21
CA MET A 366 -5.42 -14.18 -11.59
C MET A 366 -5.68 -15.68 -11.78
N LEU A 367 -5.91 -16.11 -13.03
CA LEU A 367 -5.95 -17.54 -13.36
C LEU A 367 -4.54 -18.14 -13.16
N ASP A 368 -4.45 -19.22 -12.39
CA ASP A 368 -3.24 -20.03 -12.31
C ASP A 368 -3.25 -21.10 -13.41
N GLU A 369 -2.17 -21.18 -14.17
CA GLU A 369 -2.10 -22.03 -15.36
C GLU A 369 -1.86 -23.52 -15.06
N VAL A 370 -1.46 -23.88 -13.84
CA VAL A 370 -1.22 -25.26 -13.42
C VAL A 370 -2.47 -25.83 -12.75
N GLU A 371 -3.11 -25.06 -11.87
CA GLU A 371 -4.32 -25.44 -11.14
C GLU A 371 -5.62 -25.20 -11.92
N LYS A 372 -5.56 -24.38 -13.00
CA LYS A 372 -6.71 -23.88 -13.78
C LYS A 372 -7.82 -23.27 -12.91
N LYS A 373 -7.42 -22.57 -11.85
CA LYS A 373 -8.28 -21.92 -10.84
C LYS A 373 -7.80 -20.49 -10.60
N ARG A 374 -8.67 -19.58 -10.15
CA ARG A 374 -8.21 -18.23 -9.79
C ARG A 374 -7.59 -18.24 -8.39
N ARG A 375 -6.41 -17.64 -8.30
CA ARG A 375 -5.54 -17.58 -7.11
C ARG A 375 -5.17 -16.13 -6.82
N ILE A 376 -4.80 -15.85 -5.58
CA ILE A 376 -4.24 -14.54 -5.21
C ILE A 376 -2.73 -14.57 -5.42
N PHE A 377 -2.24 -13.51 -6.04
CA PHE A 377 -0.82 -13.25 -6.23
C PHE A 377 -0.48 -11.89 -5.61
N SER A 378 0.79 -11.69 -5.28
CA SER A 378 1.35 -10.35 -5.09
C SER A 378 2.41 -10.03 -6.13
N PHE A 379 2.57 -8.74 -6.42
CA PHE A 379 3.60 -8.23 -7.32
C PHE A 379 4.28 -7.00 -6.72
N MET A 380 5.62 -7.00 -6.71
CA MET A 380 6.46 -5.89 -6.22
C MET A 380 7.06 -5.16 -7.43
N PRO A 381 6.45 -4.06 -7.93
CA PRO A 381 6.85 -3.45 -9.20
C PRO A 381 8.18 -2.69 -9.17
N PHE A 382 8.79 -2.51 -7.99
CA PHE A 382 10.16 -1.99 -7.82
C PHE A 382 11.21 -3.11 -7.78
N ARG A 383 10.89 -4.31 -8.28
CA ARG A 383 11.84 -5.43 -8.43
C ARG A 383 11.92 -5.93 -9.86
N LYS A 384 13.10 -6.39 -10.27
CA LYS A 384 13.31 -7.23 -11.46
C LYS A 384 13.40 -8.71 -11.12
N ILE A 385 13.88 -9.07 -9.93
CA ILE A 385 14.18 -10.44 -9.51
C ILE A 385 12.99 -11.00 -8.74
N ASP A 386 12.32 -11.99 -9.34
CA ASP A 386 11.14 -12.70 -8.81
C ASP A 386 10.09 -11.75 -8.18
N PRO A 387 9.56 -10.76 -8.94
CA PRO A 387 8.63 -9.76 -8.41
C PRO A 387 7.23 -10.32 -8.13
N LEU A 388 6.85 -11.42 -8.80
CA LEU A 388 5.55 -12.09 -8.67
C LEU A 388 5.63 -13.25 -7.66
N VAL A 389 4.69 -13.33 -6.73
CA VAL A 389 4.57 -14.40 -5.73
C VAL A 389 3.13 -14.93 -5.71
N LYS A 390 2.92 -16.25 -5.83
CA LYS A 390 1.59 -16.88 -5.69
C LYS A 390 1.33 -17.28 -4.26
N PHE A 391 0.20 -16.88 -3.68
CA PHE A 391 -0.16 -17.32 -2.34
C PHE A 391 -0.80 -18.71 -2.31
N THR A 392 -0.39 -19.52 -1.34
CA THR A 392 -0.90 -20.89 -1.11
C THR A 392 -1.11 -21.10 0.39
N VAL A 393 -2.18 -21.79 0.77
CA VAL A 393 -2.50 -22.08 2.18
C VAL A 393 -2.53 -23.60 2.38
N PRO A 394 -1.42 -24.26 2.75
CA PRO A 394 -1.36 -25.73 2.81
C PRO A 394 -2.37 -26.36 3.78
N SER A 395 -2.82 -25.61 4.79
CA SER A 395 -3.81 -26.02 5.78
C SER A 395 -5.27 -25.81 5.36
N LEU A 396 -5.55 -25.17 4.21
CA LEU A 396 -6.93 -24.91 3.73
C LEU A 396 -7.17 -25.44 2.31
N LYS A 397 -8.37 -26.00 2.10
CA LYS A 397 -8.90 -26.23 0.76
C LYS A 397 -9.41 -24.92 0.17
N LEU A 398 -8.55 -24.24 -0.61
CA LEU A 398 -8.93 -23.06 -1.38
C LEU A 398 -10.07 -23.34 -2.36
N ASN A 399 -10.87 -22.31 -2.63
CA ASN A 399 -11.99 -22.31 -3.56
C ASN A 399 -11.47 -22.37 -5.02
N GLU A 400 -12.38 -22.47 -5.99
CA GLU A 400 -12.01 -22.41 -7.41
C GLU A 400 -11.69 -21.00 -7.91
N LYS A 401 -12.21 -19.98 -7.20
CA LYS A 401 -12.04 -18.57 -7.54
C LYS A 401 -11.76 -17.75 -6.28
N GLU A 402 -10.50 -17.66 -5.89
CA GLU A 402 -10.07 -16.76 -4.82
C GLU A 402 -10.18 -15.30 -5.24
N LYS A 403 -10.64 -14.44 -4.32
CA LYS A 403 -10.80 -12.98 -4.48
C LYS A 403 -11.01 -12.33 -3.11
N ASN A 404 -11.01 -10.99 -3.05
CA ASN A 404 -11.36 -10.19 -1.88
C ASN A 404 -10.47 -10.34 -0.62
N TRP A 405 -9.35 -11.07 -0.68
CA TRP A 405 -8.40 -11.16 0.43
C TRP A 405 -7.86 -9.76 0.76
N THR A 406 -8.04 -9.31 2.00
CA THR A 406 -7.80 -7.90 2.36
C THR A 406 -6.45 -7.75 3.07
N PRO A 407 -5.44 -7.07 2.47
CA PRO A 407 -4.08 -7.02 3.00
C PRO A 407 -3.91 -6.10 4.20
N PHE A 408 -3.00 -6.47 5.11
CA PHE A 408 -2.41 -5.61 6.13
C PHE A 408 -0.98 -6.06 6.51
N PHE A 409 -0.24 -5.18 7.19
CA PHE A 409 1.06 -5.51 7.79
C PHE A 409 0.95 -5.53 9.32
N HIS A 410 1.52 -6.55 9.94
CA HIS A 410 1.75 -6.64 11.39
C HIS A 410 3.16 -6.12 11.73
N ASN A 411 3.49 -5.99 13.01
CA ASN A 411 4.73 -5.39 13.52
C ASN A 411 5.95 -6.32 13.44
N ASP A 412 5.78 -7.60 13.10
CA ASP A 412 6.82 -8.64 13.09
C ASP A 412 7.80 -8.52 11.91
N PHE A 413 8.43 -7.34 11.79
CA PHE A 413 9.36 -6.97 10.74
C PHE A 413 10.74 -7.62 10.88
N HIS A 414 10.82 -8.95 10.82
CA HIS A 414 12.08 -9.66 10.56
C HIS A 414 12.46 -9.60 9.08
N ASN A 415 12.49 -8.38 8.54
CA ASN A 415 13.08 -8.06 7.25
C ASN A 415 14.60 -8.15 7.37
N SER A 416 15.19 -9.05 6.60
CA SER A 416 16.64 -9.15 6.42
C SER A 416 16.97 -8.95 4.94
N LYS A 417 18.25 -8.83 4.58
CA LYS A 417 18.64 -8.82 3.15
C LYS A 417 18.24 -10.09 2.39
N LEU A 418 17.83 -11.16 3.10
CA LEU A 418 17.41 -12.44 2.53
C LEU A 418 15.88 -12.67 2.63
N SER A 419 15.14 -11.89 3.44
CA SER A 419 13.70 -12.07 3.62
C SER A 419 12.93 -10.79 3.35
N ARG A 420 11.94 -10.89 2.44
CA ARG A 420 10.95 -9.87 2.08
C ARG A 420 9.86 -9.66 3.15
N GLY A 421 9.97 -10.35 4.29
CA GLY A 421 9.00 -10.29 5.39
C GLY A 421 7.71 -11.07 5.11
N THR A 422 6.68 -10.78 5.92
CA THR A 422 5.35 -11.37 5.80
C THR A 422 4.30 -10.29 5.52
N ILE A 423 3.17 -10.71 4.94
CA ILE A 423 1.95 -9.94 4.77
C ILE A 423 0.80 -10.70 5.42
N HIS A 424 -0.14 -10.00 6.04
CA HIS A 424 -1.35 -10.63 6.59
C HIS A 424 -2.54 -10.36 5.68
N PHE A 425 -3.50 -11.29 5.66
CA PHE A 425 -4.76 -11.13 4.95
C PHE A 425 -5.94 -11.45 5.84
N ILE A 426 -6.96 -10.59 5.81
CA ILE A 426 -8.31 -10.99 6.20
C ILE A 426 -8.85 -11.81 5.02
N TYR A 427 -8.94 -13.13 5.19
CA TYR A 427 -9.42 -14.08 4.19
C TYR A 427 -10.95 -14.15 4.17
N SER A 428 -11.55 -14.18 5.35
CA SER A 428 -13.00 -14.01 5.55
C SER A 428 -13.22 -13.09 6.74
N PHE A 429 -14.16 -12.15 6.61
CA PHE A 429 -14.54 -11.25 7.71
C PHE A 429 -15.49 -11.94 8.71
N LYS A 430 -16.35 -12.84 8.22
CA LYS A 430 -17.40 -13.50 8.98
C LYS A 430 -17.56 -14.96 8.48
N PRO A 431 -17.21 -15.98 9.29
CA PRO A 431 -16.37 -15.89 10.50
C PRO A 431 -15.01 -15.25 10.18
N LEU A 432 -14.44 -14.52 11.15
CA LEU A 432 -13.16 -13.84 10.98
C LEU A 432 -12.03 -14.87 10.88
N ARG A 433 -11.30 -14.86 9.77
CA ARG A 433 -10.16 -15.75 9.50
C ARG A 433 -8.99 -14.94 8.94
N ILE A 434 -7.85 -15.01 9.61
CA ILE A 434 -6.62 -14.29 9.26
C ILE A 434 -5.56 -15.26 8.76
N LEU A 435 -4.93 -14.92 7.64
CA LEU A 435 -3.74 -15.59 7.12
C LEU A 435 -2.50 -14.75 7.39
N GLN A 436 -1.38 -15.40 7.68
CA GLN A 436 -0.03 -14.82 7.63
C GLN A 436 0.72 -15.48 6.48
N CYS A 437 1.17 -14.71 5.50
CA CYS A 437 1.82 -15.20 4.28
C CYS A 437 3.25 -14.67 4.16
N SER A 438 4.19 -15.53 3.76
CA SER A 438 5.54 -15.14 3.37
C SER A 438 5.54 -14.40 2.02
N LEU A 439 6.28 -13.28 1.93
CA LEU A 439 6.48 -12.53 0.67
C LEU A 439 7.66 -13.06 -0.16
N ASN A 440 8.27 -14.17 0.24
CA ASN A 440 9.36 -14.83 -0.48
C ASN A 440 8.84 -15.92 -1.44
N ASP A 441 8.01 -16.82 -0.91
CA ASP A 441 7.52 -18.05 -1.56
C ASP A 441 5.99 -18.15 -1.58
N GLY A 442 5.28 -17.26 -0.87
CA GLY A 442 3.82 -17.22 -0.84
C GLY A 442 3.16 -18.30 0.02
N ILE A 443 3.91 -19.03 0.84
CA ILE A 443 3.34 -19.97 1.80
C ILE A 443 2.62 -19.18 2.91
N CYS A 444 1.39 -19.60 3.23
CA CYS A 444 0.52 -18.96 4.21
C CYS A 444 0.04 -19.92 5.30
N ASP A 445 0.08 -19.45 6.54
CA ASP A 445 -0.51 -20.12 7.71
C ASP A 445 -1.83 -19.44 8.14
N VAL A 446 -2.74 -20.20 8.73
CA VAL A 446 -3.96 -19.68 9.37
C VAL A 446 -3.60 -19.30 10.81
N VAL A 447 -3.45 -18.00 11.07
CA VAL A 447 -3.07 -17.49 12.40
C VAL A 447 -4.25 -17.13 13.28
N PHE A 448 -5.45 -17.00 12.69
CA PHE A 448 -6.70 -16.82 13.44
C PHE A 448 -7.90 -17.39 12.68
N GLY A 449 -8.88 -17.91 13.42
CA GLY A 449 -10.06 -18.60 12.87
C GLY A 449 -9.85 -20.11 12.68
N LYS A 450 -10.93 -20.84 12.35
CA LYS A 450 -10.88 -22.31 12.17
C LYS A 450 -10.20 -22.70 10.86
N THR A 451 -9.32 -23.70 10.91
CA THR A 451 -8.73 -24.37 9.74
C THR A 451 -9.73 -25.28 9.03
N GLU A 452 -10.57 -25.99 9.79
CA GLU A 452 -11.64 -26.81 9.22
C GLU A 452 -12.79 -25.95 8.69
N ARG A 453 -13.37 -26.36 7.56
CA ARG A 453 -14.54 -25.75 6.92
C ARG A 453 -15.78 -26.52 7.35
N SER A 454 -16.66 -25.90 8.13
CA SER A 454 -17.94 -26.49 8.54
C SER A 454 -18.87 -26.62 7.34
N SER A 455 -19.82 -27.56 7.36
CA SER A 455 -20.93 -27.60 6.38
C SER A 455 -21.87 -26.39 6.46
N ASP A 456 -21.70 -25.55 7.50
CA ASP A 456 -22.39 -24.27 7.67
C ASP A 456 -21.55 -23.08 7.16
N ASP A 457 -20.23 -23.19 6.98
CA ASP A 457 -19.40 -22.18 6.28
C ASP A 457 -19.93 -21.96 4.84
N ASP A 458 -20.48 -23.01 4.22
CA ASP A 458 -21.08 -22.97 2.89
C ASP A 458 -22.53 -22.42 2.87
N LYS A 459 -23.19 -22.28 4.03
CA LYS A 459 -24.52 -21.66 4.16
C LYS A 459 -24.43 -20.19 4.56
N ASP A 460 -23.49 -19.83 5.42
CA ASP A 460 -23.29 -18.43 5.85
C ASP A 460 -22.86 -17.50 4.70
N GLY A 461 -22.37 -18.05 3.59
CA GLY A 461 -22.22 -17.34 2.32
C GLY A 461 -23.52 -16.74 1.77
N GLU A 462 -24.69 -17.33 2.10
CA GLU A 462 -26.01 -16.76 1.81
C GLU A 462 -26.61 -16.04 3.03
N THR A 463 -26.41 -16.54 4.26
CA THR A 463 -27.06 -15.95 5.46
C THR A 463 -26.48 -14.61 5.90
N TYR A 464 -25.14 -14.44 5.87
CA TYR A 464 -24.45 -13.28 6.46
C TYR A 464 -23.27 -12.75 5.62
N GLY A 465 -23.22 -13.08 4.31
CA GLY A 465 -22.15 -12.70 3.37
C GLY A 465 -22.05 -11.22 2.98
N SER A 466 -22.46 -10.29 3.85
CA SER A 466 -22.62 -8.86 3.53
C SER A 466 -21.36 -8.00 3.59
N MET A 467 -20.20 -8.54 4.02
CA MET A 467 -18.95 -7.80 4.15
C MET A 467 -17.82 -8.42 3.31
N ARG A 468 -17.23 -7.63 2.41
CA ARG A 468 -16.21 -8.05 1.43
C ARG A 468 -14.99 -7.14 1.49
N GLY A 469 -13.90 -7.54 0.83
CA GLY A 469 -12.69 -6.73 0.69
C GLY A 469 -12.92 -5.38 0.01
N GLY A 470 -12.09 -4.41 0.36
CA GLY A 470 -12.13 -3.01 -0.10
C GLY A 470 -10.72 -2.42 -0.05
N THR A 471 -10.46 -1.47 0.85
CA THR A 471 -9.08 -1.00 1.09
C THR A 471 -8.26 -2.05 1.83
N GLN A 472 -6.93 -1.91 1.77
CA GLN A 472 -6.04 -2.46 2.80
C GLN A 472 -6.42 -1.97 4.20
N PHE A 473 -6.06 -2.71 5.25
CA PHE A 473 -6.17 -2.25 6.63
C PHE A 473 -4.87 -1.55 7.06
N TYR A 474 -4.98 -0.27 7.38
CA TYR A 474 -3.89 0.65 7.70
C TYR A 474 -3.72 0.77 9.22
N LYS A 475 -2.50 0.55 9.74
CA LYS A 475 -2.23 0.67 11.19
C LYS A 475 -2.48 2.11 11.67
N LEU A 476 -2.91 2.30 12.92
CA LEU A 476 -3.03 3.65 13.51
C LEU A 476 -1.74 4.49 13.31
N PRO A 477 -1.85 5.82 13.06
CA PRO A 477 -0.71 6.69 12.74
C PRO A 477 0.45 6.59 13.74
N SER A 478 1.68 6.42 13.24
CA SER A 478 2.87 6.04 14.02
C SER A 478 3.40 7.09 15.01
N VAL A 479 2.82 8.28 15.00
CA VAL A 479 3.07 9.35 16.00
C VAL A 479 2.27 9.12 17.29
N LEU A 480 1.20 8.32 17.25
CA LEU A 480 0.49 7.89 18.46
C LEU A 480 1.36 6.93 19.28
N PRO A 481 1.27 6.95 20.61
CA PRO A 481 1.90 5.94 21.45
C PRO A 481 1.29 4.56 21.19
N GLY A 482 2.10 3.51 21.33
CA GLY A 482 1.62 2.12 21.23
C GLY A 482 0.70 1.75 22.39
N ILE A 483 -0.07 0.68 22.25
CA ILE A 483 -0.88 0.12 23.35
C ILE A 483 -0.23 -1.18 23.82
N GLU A 484 -0.21 -1.43 25.13
CA GLU A 484 0.38 -2.63 25.72
C GLU A 484 -0.28 -3.92 25.19
N ASP A 485 0.57 -4.79 24.63
CA ASP A 485 0.26 -6.04 23.94
C ASP A 485 -0.79 -5.96 22.80
N LYS A 486 -1.06 -4.77 22.25
CA LYS A 486 -2.16 -4.56 21.29
C LYS A 486 -1.75 -3.83 20.02
N THR A 487 -2.30 -4.27 18.89
CA THR A 487 -2.19 -3.57 17.60
C THR A 487 -3.59 -3.25 17.06
N MET A 488 -3.73 -2.12 16.37
CA MET A 488 -5.01 -1.65 15.81
C MET A 488 -4.83 -1.14 14.38
N TRP A 489 -5.78 -1.48 13.51
CA TRP A 489 -5.82 -1.05 12.10
C TRP A 489 -7.22 -0.60 11.71
N LEU A 490 -7.28 0.46 10.89
CA LEU A 490 -8.51 0.93 10.25
C LEU A 490 -8.51 0.49 8.78
N GLY A 491 -9.65 -0.01 8.30
CA GLY A 491 -9.86 -0.29 6.88
C GLY A 491 -11.27 0.09 6.43
N PHE A 492 -11.48 0.14 5.13
CA PHE A 492 -12.79 0.32 4.52
C PHE A 492 -13.17 -0.93 3.71
N PRO A 493 -13.78 -1.94 4.35
CA PRO A 493 -14.43 -3.05 3.66
C PRO A 493 -15.55 -2.56 2.73
N LYS A 494 -16.08 -3.46 1.90
CA LYS A 494 -17.20 -3.20 1.00
C LYS A 494 -18.44 -3.96 1.48
N LEU A 495 -19.50 -3.22 1.80
CA LEU A 495 -20.83 -3.79 2.02
C LEU A 495 -21.32 -4.43 0.72
N HIS A 496 -22.01 -5.56 0.81
CA HIS A 496 -22.79 -6.14 -0.27
C HIS A 496 -24.14 -6.62 0.26
N LEU A 497 -25.21 -5.89 -0.06
CA LEU A 497 -26.57 -6.39 0.16
C LEU A 497 -27.09 -7.00 -1.15
N PHE A 498 -27.55 -8.25 -1.06
CA PHE A 498 -28.30 -8.90 -2.13
C PHE A 498 -29.80 -8.61 -1.97
N ASN A 499 -30.48 -8.30 -3.08
CA ASN A 499 -31.90 -7.95 -3.14
C ASN A 499 -32.33 -6.94 -2.06
N SER A 500 -31.77 -5.73 -2.13
CA SER A 500 -32.10 -4.63 -1.21
C SER A 500 -32.78 -3.50 -1.96
N GLY A 501 -34.02 -3.19 -1.54
CA GLY A 501 -34.90 -2.24 -2.21
C GLY A 501 -35.13 -2.62 -3.68
N CYS A 502 -34.62 -1.82 -4.62
CA CYS A 502 -34.69 -2.09 -6.06
C CYS A 502 -33.36 -2.62 -6.66
N ASN A 503 -32.30 -2.73 -5.86
CA ASN A 503 -31.02 -3.27 -6.29
C ASN A 503 -30.97 -4.80 -6.10
N THR A 504 -30.60 -5.55 -7.14
CA THR A 504 -30.17 -6.95 -6.99
C THR A 504 -28.83 -7.03 -6.27
N HIS A 505 -27.92 -6.08 -6.55
CA HIS A 505 -26.68 -5.90 -5.80
C HIS A 505 -26.47 -4.43 -5.40
N TYR A 506 -26.50 -4.17 -4.10
CA TYR A 506 -26.17 -2.87 -3.52
C TYR A 506 -24.81 -2.96 -2.83
N TYR A 507 -23.85 -2.13 -3.24
CA TYR A 507 -22.53 -2.03 -2.61
C TYR A 507 -22.26 -0.60 -2.13
N ARG A 508 -21.69 -0.49 -0.93
CA ARG A 508 -21.22 0.76 -0.32
C ARG A 508 -19.91 0.53 0.44
N PRO A 509 -19.08 1.57 0.62
CA PRO A 509 -18.03 1.57 1.62
C PRO A 509 -18.59 1.31 3.03
N MET A 510 -17.86 0.47 3.77
CA MET A 510 -17.92 0.36 5.22
C MET A 510 -16.67 1.01 5.81
N MET A 511 -16.62 1.25 7.11
CA MET A 511 -15.37 1.49 7.85
C MET A 511 -15.29 0.49 9.00
N ALA A 512 -14.14 -0.12 9.24
CA ALA A 512 -13.99 -1.16 10.26
C ALA A 512 -12.66 -1.05 11.00
N LEU A 513 -12.72 -1.24 12.32
CA LEU A 513 -11.58 -1.22 13.23
C LEU A 513 -11.21 -2.66 13.62
N LEU A 514 -10.08 -3.14 13.11
CA LEU A 514 -9.48 -4.41 13.52
C LEU A 514 -8.57 -4.16 14.73
N VAL A 515 -8.73 -4.97 15.76
CA VAL A 515 -7.87 -5.00 16.95
C VAL A 515 -7.26 -6.40 17.08
N GLU A 516 -6.01 -6.47 17.52
CA GLU A 516 -5.30 -7.71 17.83
C GLU A 516 -4.67 -7.60 19.23
N GLU A 517 -4.77 -8.68 20.00
CA GLU A 517 -4.06 -8.88 21.26
C GLU A 517 -3.57 -10.33 21.36
N LYS A 518 -2.25 -10.53 21.43
CA LYS A 518 -1.60 -11.83 21.66
C LYS A 518 -2.07 -12.92 20.68
N GLY A 519 -2.23 -12.55 19.41
CA GLY A 519 -2.71 -13.41 18.32
C GLY A 519 -4.24 -13.59 18.26
N THR A 520 -5.00 -12.98 19.18
CA THR A 520 -6.46 -12.95 19.14
C THR A 520 -6.94 -11.70 18.43
N TYR A 521 -7.79 -11.85 17.41
CA TYR A 521 -8.28 -10.74 16.58
C TYR A 521 -9.78 -10.48 16.78
N ASN A 522 -10.20 -9.22 16.80
CA ASN A 522 -11.61 -8.82 16.74
C ASN A 522 -11.84 -7.57 15.88
N LEU A 523 -12.99 -7.53 15.19
CA LEU A 523 -13.54 -6.29 14.65
C LEU A 523 -14.28 -5.61 15.81
N GLU A 524 -13.76 -4.48 16.30
CA GLU A 524 -14.28 -3.83 17.52
C GLU A 524 -15.31 -2.72 17.22
N LEU A 525 -15.28 -2.19 16.00
CA LEU A 525 -16.21 -1.18 15.48
C LEU A 525 -16.42 -1.40 13.97
N GLU A 526 -17.68 -1.41 13.54
CA GLU A 526 -18.08 -1.51 12.13
C GLU A 526 -19.14 -0.45 11.78
N VAL A 527 -18.85 0.40 10.79
CA VAL A 527 -19.77 1.37 10.19
C VAL A 527 -20.23 0.83 8.84
N PRO A 528 -21.53 0.53 8.61
CA PRO A 528 -21.95 -0.27 7.46
C PRO A 528 -22.21 0.50 6.16
N VAL A 529 -22.47 1.80 6.22
CA VAL A 529 -22.83 2.61 5.03
C VAL A 529 -22.16 3.97 5.12
N LEU A 530 -21.25 4.24 4.19
CA LEU A 530 -20.59 5.53 4.00
C LEU A 530 -20.61 5.91 2.52
N ASP A 531 -21.39 6.92 2.14
CA ASP A 531 -21.44 7.49 0.79
C ASP A 531 -21.05 8.97 0.72
N PHE A 532 -20.93 9.64 1.89
CA PHE A 532 -20.55 11.06 2.00
C PHE A 532 -21.42 12.00 1.14
N GLY A 533 -22.70 11.68 0.97
CA GLY A 533 -23.63 12.47 0.16
C GLY A 533 -23.36 12.41 -1.35
N LEU A 534 -22.62 11.39 -1.82
CA LEU A 534 -22.44 11.15 -3.24
C LEU A 534 -23.63 10.38 -3.82
N ASP A 535 -24.39 11.02 -4.71
CA ASP A 535 -25.35 10.34 -5.57
C ASP A 535 -24.58 9.39 -6.51
N VAL A 536 -24.69 8.08 -6.27
CA VAL A 536 -23.88 7.06 -6.94
C VAL A 536 -24.39 6.79 -8.35
N LYS A 537 -23.52 6.87 -9.36
CA LYS A 537 -23.85 6.56 -10.75
C LYS A 537 -24.51 5.19 -10.93
N SER A 538 -25.56 5.14 -11.75
CA SER A 538 -26.18 3.88 -12.20
C SER A 538 -25.16 3.01 -12.95
N TRP A 539 -25.25 1.68 -12.83
CA TRP A 539 -24.31 0.75 -13.49
C TRP A 539 -24.24 0.90 -15.02
N ASN A 540 -25.32 1.36 -15.65
CA ASN A 540 -25.38 1.66 -17.07
C ASN A 540 -24.77 3.02 -17.47
N LEU A 541 -24.22 3.76 -16.50
CA LEU A 541 -23.59 5.09 -16.56
C LEU A 541 -24.49 6.26 -17.04
N LYS A 542 -25.80 6.04 -17.24
CA LYS A 542 -26.73 7.03 -17.81
C LYS A 542 -27.30 8.03 -16.80
N GLY A 543 -27.27 7.77 -15.49
CA GLY A 543 -27.89 8.65 -14.51
C GLY A 543 -27.52 8.34 -13.07
N TYR A 544 -28.35 8.84 -12.15
CA TYR A 544 -28.21 8.72 -10.70
C TYR A 544 -29.55 8.19 -10.15
N TYR A 545 -29.83 6.92 -10.46
CA TYR A 545 -31.08 6.26 -10.11
C TYR A 545 -30.82 4.82 -9.71
N CYS A 546 -31.73 4.26 -8.89
CA CYS A 546 -31.74 2.86 -8.54
C CYS A 546 -31.95 1.99 -9.80
N ASP A 547 -31.06 1.04 -10.01
CA ASP A 547 -31.11 0.05 -11.07
C ASP A 547 -30.67 -1.30 -10.49
N HIS A 548 -30.62 -2.37 -11.29
CA HIS A 548 -30.28 -3.72 -10.78
C HIS A 548 -28.94 -3.79 -10.01
N ILE A 549 -28.01 -2.87 -10.25
CA ILE A 549 -26.70 -2.80 -9.61
C ILE A 549 -26.38 -1.34 -9.24
N SER A 550 -26.10 -1.08 -7.97
CA SER A 550 -25.52 0.19 -7.47
C SER A 550 -24.19 -0.12 -6.77
N ILE A 551 -23.10 0.50 -7.23
CA ILE A 551 -21.76 0.27 -6.68
C ILE A 551 -21.08 1.60 -6.33
N LEU A 552 -20.77 1.76 -5.05
CA LEU A 552 -19.66 2.60 -4.60
C LEU A 552 -18.62 1.68 -3.94
N SER A 553 -17.44 1.59 -4.53
CA SER A 553 -16.35 0.70 -4.12
C SER A 553 -15.24 1.49 -3.43
N PRO A 554 -14.88 1.24 -2.16
CA PRO A 554 -13.64 1.74 -1.60
C PRO A 554 -12.46 0.89 -2.13
N ASN A 555 -11.36 1.55 -2.55
CA ASN A 555 -10.28 0.90 -3.30
C ASN A 555 -8.93 0.92 -2.56
N SER A 556 -8.50 2.06 -2.02
CA SER A 556 -7.31 2.16 -1.13
C SER A 556 -7.41 3.34 -0.15
N ILE A 557 -6.75 3.21 1.00
CA ILE A 557 -6.35 4.35 1.84
C ILE A 557 -5.05 4.92 1.23
N ALA A 558 -5.07 6.16 0.75
CA ALA A 558 -3.90 6.79 0.15
C ALA A 558 -2.86 7.20 1.20
N TYR A 559 -3.34 7.73 2.34
CA TYR A 559 -2.56 8.14 3.51
C TYR A 559 -3.46 8.32 4.74
N TRP A 560 -2.85 8.37 5.93
CA TRP A 560 -3.50 8.82 7.16
C TRP A 560 -2.49 9.56 8.05
N GLU A 561 -2.62 10.88 8.14
CA GLU A 561 -1.68 11.76 8.84
C GLU A 561 -2.37 12.44 10.04
N VAL A 562 -1.67 12.53 11.17
CA VAL A 562 -2.07 13.37 12.32
C VAL A 562 -1.13 14.55 12.35
N VAL A 563 -1.64 15.77 12.12
CA VAL A 563 -0.80 16.97 11.94
C VAL A 563 -0.77 17.87 13.17
N ASN A 564 -1.81 17.83 14.00
CA ASN A 564 -1.97 18.70 15.15
C ASN A 564 -2.88 18.02 16.21
N GLN A 565 -2.91 18.56 17.43
CA GLN A 565 -3.75 18.09 18.54
C GLN A 565 -4.12 19.30 19.39
N ASP A 566 -5.41 19.45 19.73
CA ASP A 566 -5.84 20.55 20.58
C ASP A 566 -5.25 20.40 22.00
N PRO A 567 -4.59 21.43 22.55
CA PRO A 567 -3.93 21.34 23.84
C PRO A 567 -4.90 21.29 25.03
N VAL A 568 -6.18 21.61 24.84
CA VAL A 568 -7.24 21.66 25.87
C VAL A 568 -8.15 20.44 25.76
N THR A 569 -8.74 20.15 24.60
CA THR A 569 -9.68 19.02 24.42
C THR A 569 -8.97 17.68 24.20
N LYS A 570 -7.68 17.71 23.83
CA LYS A 570 -6.87 16.56 23.39
C LYS A 570 -7.33 15.87 22.12
N GLU A 571 -8.32 16.43 21.42
CA GLU A 571 -8.77 15.94 20.12
C GLU A 571 -7.67 16.09 19.07
N TYR A 572 -7.54 15.06 18.24
CA TYR A 572 -6.56 14.98 17.16
C TYR A 572 -7.07 15.70 15.91
N GLU A 573 -6.16 16.33 15.19
CA GLU A 573 -6.41 16.86 13.85
C GLU A 573 -5.77 15.89 12.84
N ASP A 574 -6.56 14.90 12.42
CA ASP A 574 -6.17 13.87 11.46
C ASP A 574 -6.81 14.08 10.08
N TYR A 575 -6.06 13.70 9.03
CA TYR A 575 -6.46 13.73 7.63
C TYR A 575 -6.25 12.34 7.02
N LEU A 576 -7.33 11.72 6.55
CA LEU A 576 -7.38 10.35 6.01
C LEU A 576 -7.94 10.38 4.58
N ALA A 577 -7.09 10.17 3.58
CA ALA A 577 -7.56 10.13 2.19
C ALA A 577 -7.91 8.70 1.76
N VAL A 578 -9.11 8.53 1.21
CA VAL A 578 -9.62 7.25 0.71
C VAL A 578 -10.04 7.42 -0.75
N SER A 579 -9.58 6.52 -1.63
CA SER A 579 -10.12 6.46 -2.99
C SER A 579 -11.35 5.57 -3.06
N MET A 580 -12.33 6.01 -3.83
CA MET A 580 -13.54 5.26 -4.10
C MET A 580 -13.88 5.31 -5.59
N SER A 581 -14.62 4.33 -6.10
CA SER A 581 -15.11 4.34 -7.47
C SER A 581 -16.60 4.05 -7.60
N GLU A 582 -17.29 4.95 -8.31
CA GLU A 582 -18.68 4.79 -8.73
C GLU A 582 -18.79 3.79 -9.89
N ALA A 583 -19.79 2.91 -9.83
CA ALA A 583 -20.11 1.91 -10.84
C ALA A 583 -18.91 1.05 -11.30
N ASP A 584 -17.87 0.93 -10.47
CA ASP A 584 -16.54 0.41 -10.85
C ASP A 584 -16.03 1.00 -12.17
N THR A 585 -16.05 2.33 -12.32
CA THR A 585 -15.48 3.05 -13.48
C THR A 585 -14.91 4.42 -13.11
N PHE A 586 -15.64 5.25 -12.36
CA PHE A 586 -15.19 6.63 -12.06
C PHE A 586 -14.48 6.67 -10.71
N SER A 587 -13.15 6.77 -10.71
CA SER A 587 -12.33 6.80 -9.50
C SER A 587 -12.03 8.22 -9.03
N ARG A 588 -12.36 8.52 -7.77
CA ARG A 588 -12.10 9.79 -7.08
C ARG A 588 -11.49 9.55 -5.70
N VAL A 589 -10.99 10.60 -5.09
CA VAL A 589 -10.50 10.62 -3.71
C VAL A 589 -11.37 11.54 -2.86
N ILE A 590 -11.60 11.15 -1.61
CA ILE A 590 -12.19 11.99 -0.57
C ILE A 590 -11.24 12.03 0.62
N VAL A 591 -11.12 13.20 1.26
CA VAL A 591 -10.32 13.38 2.48
C VAL A 591 -11.27 13.47 3.67
N LEU A 592 -11.07 12.60 4.65
CA LEU A 592 -11.85 12.54 5.88
C LEU A 592 -11.04 13.15 7.02
N LYS A 593 -11.73 13.78 7.98
CA LYS A 593 -11.15 14.47 9.13
C LYS A 593 -11.88 14.11 10.43
N GLY A 594 -11.13 14.02 11.53
CA GLY A 594 -11.66 13.62 12.84
C GLY A 594 -11.95 12.12 12.96
N VAL A 595 -11.46 11.30 12.02
CA VAL A 595 -11.74 9.85 12.00
C VAL A 595 -11.05 9.16 13.19
N LEU A 596 -9.84 9.60 13.54
CA LEU A 596 -9.15 9.16 14.75
C LEU A 596 -9.95 9.46 16.03
N ASN A 597 -10.55 10.65 16.15
CA ASN A 597 -11.41 10.99 17.28
C ASN A 597 -12.68 10.13 17.31
N TYR A 598 -13.28 9.88 16.15
CA TYR A 598 -14.47 9.03 16.03
C TYR A 598 -14.20 7.60 16.51
N ILE A 599 -13.10 6.97 16.06
CA ILE A 599 -12.79 5.58 16.45
C ILE A 599 -12.28 5.46 17.89
N LEU A 600 -11.62 6.48 18.45
CA LEU A 600 -11.20 6.46 19.86
C LEU A 600 -12.36 6.78 20.81
N GLY A 601 -13.36 7.55 20.35
CA GLY A 601 -14.55 7.91 21.13
C GLY A 601 -15.37 6.70 21.60
N ILE A 602 -15.29 5.54 20.93
CA ILE A 602 -15.95 4.32 21.41
C ILE A 602 -15.45 3.89 22.81
N TYR A 603 -14.19 4.18 23.15
CA TYR A 603 -13.60 3.89 24.47
C TYR A 603 -13.96 4.91 25.56
N ARG A 604 -14.60 6.02 25.16
CA ARG A 604 -15.21 7.02 26.05
C ARG A 604 -16.68 6.69 26.29
N ASP A 605 -17.39 6.34 25.21
CA ASP A 605 -18.86 6.36 25.16
C ASP A 605 -19.50 4.96 25.25
N LYS A 606 -18.72 3.87 25.10
CA LYS A 606 -19.18 2.48 25.25
C LYS A 606 -18.34 1.71 26.29
N GLN A 607 -18.99 0.80 27.00
CA GLN A 607 -18.32 -0.13 27.92
C GLN A 607 -17.83 -1.34 27.12
N ILE A 608 -16.59 -1.25 26.62
CA ILE A 608 -15.90 -2.30 25.85
C ILE A 608 -14.91 -3.01 26.78
N ASN A 609 -14.75 -4.33 26.66
CA ASN A 609 -13.70 -5.04 27.38
C ASN A 609 -12.31 -4.62 26.87
N GLU A 610 -11.33 -4.52 27.77
CA GLU A 610 -9.95 -4.19 27.37
C GLU A 610 -9.36 -5.27 26.44
N SER A 611 -9.65 -6.53 26.75
CA SER A 611 -9.25 -7.72 26.01
C SER A 611 -10.46 -8.44 25.44
N PHE A 612 -10.35 -8.97 24.22
CA PHE A 612 -11.36 -9.84 23.63
C PHE A 612 -11.15 -11.28 24.07
N GLN A 613 -12.21 -11.96 24.51
CA GLN A 613 -12.16 -13.36 24.95
C GLN A 613 -12.97 -14.25 24.01
N LEU A 614 -12.36 -15.31 23.49
CA LEU A 614 -13.02 -16.30 22.65
C LEU A 614 -13.94 -17.19 23.46
N GLY A 615 -15.17 -17.40 22.98
CA GLY A 615 -16.17 -18.27 23.60
C GLY A 615 -17.57 -18.08 23.01
N ASP A 616 -18.52 -18.87 23.49
CA ASP A 616 -19.90 -18.86 22.99
C ASP A 616 -20.60 -17.51 23.25
N GLU A 617 -20.38 -16.90 24.42
CA GLU A 617 -20.95 -15.58 24.74
C GLU A 617 -20.50 -14.48 23.77
N ALA A 618 -19.20 -14.41 23.48
CA ALA A 618 -18.64 -13.46 22.53
C ALA A 618 -19.14 -13.70 21.10
N SER A 619 -19.32 -14.98 20.73
CA SER A 619 -19.90 -15.38 19.44
C SER A 619 -21.37 -14.94 19.32
N ILE A 620 -22.17 -15.16 20.36
CA ILE A 620 -23.57 -14.74 20.43
C ILE A 620 -23.70 -13.20 20.39
N ALA A 621 -22.88 -12.48 21.16
CA ALA A 621 -22.87 -11.01 21.16
C ALA A 621 -22.49 -10.43 19.79
N SER A 622 -21.47 -11.02 19.13
CA SER A 622 -21.05 -10.63 17.78
C SER A 622 -22.15 -10.90 16.75
N ALA A 623 -22.85 -12.03 16.82
CA ALA A 623 -23.97 -12.35 15.95
C ALA A 623 -25.17 -11.39 16.14
N LYS A 624 -25.49 -11.00 17.38
CA LYS A 624 -26.52 -10.00 17.66
C LYS A 624 -26.14 -8.62 17.09
N THR A 625 -24.89 -8.18 17.31
CA THR A 625 -24.37 -6.89 16.79
C THR A 625 -24.39 -6.85 15.26
N LEU A 626 -23.95 -7.92 14.60
CA LEU A 626 -24.03 -8.10 13.14
C LEU A 626 -25.47 -8.00 12.62
N LYS A 627 -26.43 -8.64 13.29
CA LYS A 627 -27.84 -8.59 12.88
C LYS A 627 -28.36 -7.13 12.91
N CYS A 628 -28.08 -6.39 13.98
CA CYS A 628 -28.44 -4.98 14.10
C CYS A 628 -27.81 -4.13 12.98
N MET A 629 -26.56 -4.41 12.63
CA MET A 629 -25.84 -3.74 11.55
C MET A 629 -26.47 -4.01 10.16
N ASP A 630 -26.85 -5.25 9.86
CA ASP A 630 -27.49 -5.63 8.59
C ASP A 630 -28.92 -5.04 8.46
N GLU A 631 -29.71 -5.06 9.55
CA GLU A 631 -31.03 -4.43 9.60
C GLU A 631 -30.94 -2.91 9.35
N PHE A 632 -29.98 -2.22 9.97
CA PHE A 632 -29.70 -0.80 9.70
C PHE A 632 -29.25 -0.57 8.25
N ALA A 633 -28.32 -1.38 7.72
CA ALA A 633 -27.81 -1.24 6.36
C ALA A 633 -28.93 -1.37 5.31
N ARG A 634 -29.85 -2.33 5.48
CA ARG A 634 -31.04 -2.48 4.62
C ARG A 634 -32.01 -1.30 4.73
N GLN A 635 -32.18 -0.72 5.93
CA GLN A 635 -32.96 0.50 6.09
C GLN A 635 -32.36 1.69 5.33
N GLN A 636 -31.02 1.87 5.37
CA GLN A 636 -30.37 2.95 4.62
C GLN A 636 -30.45 2.71 3.10
N SER A 637 -30.22 1.49 2.62
CA SER A 637 -30.46 1.13 1.20
C SER A 637 -31.89 1.44 0.76
N SER A 638 -32.90 1.10 1.59
CA SER A 638 -34.30 1.40 1.30
C SER A 638 -34.64 2.89 1.31
N LYS A 639 -33.87 3.74 2.01
CA LYS A 639 -34.02 5.21 1.93
C LYS A 639 -33.38 5.75 0.65
N TYR A 640 -32.14 5.35 0.37
CA TYR A 640 -31.41 5.72 -0.86
C TYR A 640 -32.24 5.39 -2.11
N ASP A 641 -32.84 4.21 -2.16
CA ASP A 641 -33.64 3.75 -3.29
C ASP A 641 -34.95 4.56 -3.48
N LYS A 642 -35.50 5.12 -2.39
CA LYS A 642 -36.71 5.97 -2.43
C LYS A 642 -36.41 7.40 -2.87
N SER A 643 -35.21 7.92 -2.59
CA SER A 643 -34.78 9.22 -3.13
C SER A 643 -34.29 9.13 -4.58
N HIS A 644 -33.96 7.94 -5.06
CA HIS A 644 -33.42 7.68 -6.40
C HIS A 644 -34.31 6.79 -7.27
N PRO A 645 -35.59 7.14 -7.51
CA PRO A 645 -36.47 6.34 -8.35
C PRO A 645 -35.95 6.24 -9.79
N LYS A 646 -36.24 5.11 -10.45
CA LYS A 646 -35.92 4.90 -11.86
C LYS A 646 -36.83 5.78 -12.75
N PRO A 647 -36.28 6.50 -13.76
CA PRO A 647 -37.06 7.29 -14.72
C PRO A 647 -38.00 6.45 -15.60
#